data_AF-A0A3Q4G814-F1
#
_entry.id   AF-A0A3Q4G814-F1
#
_cell.length_a   1.000
_cell.length_b   1.000
_cell.length_c   1.000
_cell.angle_alpha   90.00
_cell.angle_beta   90.00
_cell.angle_gamma   90.00
#
_symmetry.space_group_name_H-M   'P 1'
#
loop_
_entity.id
_entity.type
_entity.pdbx_description
1 polymer ?
#
loop_
_entity_poly.entity_id
_entity_poly.type
_entity_poly.pdbx_seq_one_letter_code
_entity_poly.pdbx_strand_id
1 'polypeptide(L)'
;MDSRRSPERGYRHDDHRRKCFGYGGHGDRHKMEFPGERKDQEEDLLKPAWIRCTHAENYYSNDPMDQVVLLSFFFHKANIYKLSPSPHWPPPHVQTDSSDSDCESEGEGTTCSSSSDSEVFDVIAEIKRKKAHPDRLHEELWYNDPGEMNDGPLCKCSAKARRTGIRHSIYPGEETDRPTVIEYDDHEYLFEGFSLFSHTPLTNIPLCRVIRFNIDYTIHFIEEMAPENYCVRGLELFASYLFRDILELYDWNLTGTIPKARVSGCPRFHFMPRFVRFLPGRTRHRTFFFCHLSPSGGLYFLSCLTLPKTLKKLSSSNIHSKLLHSCSVRIDQLDREQFNPDVITFPIIVHFGIRPAQLSYAGDPQYQKLWKSYVKLRHLLANSPKVRQIDKQKMTQREEALQKIRQKNTMRREVTVELSSQGFWKTGIRSDVCQHAMMLPVLTHHIRYHQCLMHLDKLIAYVFKERCLLQLLLFWGRQIPLNFSCHKESAKSSMWSCGGTLINHNERLEFLGDAVVEFLTSVHLYYLFPSLEEGGLATYRTAIVQNQHLAMLAKKLELDRFMLYAHGPDLCRESDLRHAMANCFEALMGAVYLEGGLEEARQLFGRLLFNSEDLREVWLNYPPHPLQVQEPQTDRQLIETSPVLQKLTQFEESIGVLFTHVRLLARAFTLRTVGFNHLTLGHNQRMEFLGDSIMQLVATEYLFIHFPDHHEGHLTLLRSSLVNNRTQAKVAEELGMQEFAITNDKTKRPVALRTKTLADLLESFIAALYIDKDLEYVHTFMNVCFFPRLKEFILNQDWNDPKSQLQQCCLTLRTEGKEPDIPLYKTLQTVGPSHARIYTVAVYFKGERIGCGKGPSIQQAEMGAAMDALEKYNFPQMAHQKRFIERKYRQELKEMRRERERQEKETEDSEEYRK
;
A
#
# COMPACT_ATOMS: atom_id res chain seq x y z
N MET A 1 60.80 -51.23 31.75
CA MET A 1 59.99 -52.13 32.59
C MET A 1 58.59 -51.56 32.68
N ASP A 2 57.63 -52.32 32.16
CA ASP A 2 56.29 -52.57 32.73
C ASP A 2 55.73 -51.57 33.76
N SER A 3 54.47 -51.16 33.77
CA SER A 3 53.26 -51.71 33.14
C SER A 3 52.02 -50.87 33.53
N ARG A 4 50.99 -50.94 32.67
CA ARG A 4 49.53 -51.06 32.95
C ARG A 4 48.69 -49.91 33.56
N ARG A 5 47.72 -49.50 32.73
CA ARG A 5 46.23 -49.45 32.90
C ARG A 5 45.57 -48.33 33.73
N SER A 6 44.90 -47.42 32.99
CA SER A 6 43.48 -46.91 33.00
C SER A 6 42.63 -46.91 34.30
N PRO A 7 41.46 -46.20 34.39
CA PRO A 7 40.85 -45.11 33.56
C PRO A 7 40.22 -43.95 34.41
N GLU A 8 39.70 -42.88 33.77
CA GLU A 8 38.38 -42.24 34.01
C GLU A 8 38.29 -40.71 33.78
N ARG A 9 37.20 -40.32 33.09
CA ARG A 9 36.37 -39.09 33.15
C ARG A 9 36.89 -37.70 32.71
N GLY A 10 36.12 -37.11 31.78
CA GLY A 10 35.56 -35.76 31.96
C GLY A 10 36.04 -34.69 30.98
N TYR A 11 35.45 -34.60 29.79
CA TYR A 11 35.68 -33.48 28.87
C TYR A 11 34.65 -32.35 29.09
N ARG A 12 35.12 -31.22 29.64
CA ARG A 12 34.58 -29.87 29.39
C ARG A 12 35.47 -29.25 28.32
N HIS A 13 34.87 -28.60 27.32
CA HIS A 13 35.60 -27.79 26.35
C HIS A 13 35.13 -26.35 26.49
N ASP A 14 36.05 -25.46 26.85
CA ASP A 14 36.01 -24.06 26.44
C ASP A 14 37.44 -23.59 26.10
N ASP A 15 37.45 -22.78 25.05
CA ASP A 15 38.41 -21.75 24.66
C ASP A 15 39.81 -22.00 24.04
N HIS A 16 39.96 -21.25 22.93
CA HIS A 16 41.14 -20.53 22.45
C HIS A 16 42.34 -21.25 21.78
N ARG A 17 42.33 -21.07 20.44
CA ARG A 17 43.33 -20.33 19.63
C ARG A 17 44.74 -20.91 19.36
N ARG A 18 45.07 -20.84 18.05
CA ARG A 18 46.36 -20.54 17.37
C ARG A 18 47.28 -21.70 16.99
N LYS A 19 47.38 -21.96 15.67
CA LYS A 19 48.54 -21.72 14.77
C LYS A 19 48.23 -22.32 13.40
N CYS A 20 48.01 -21.51 12.36
CA CYS A 20 48.99 -20.97 11.40
C CYS A 20 49.12 -21.84 10.14
N PHE A 21 49.10 -21.15 8.99
CA PHE A 21 49.62 -21.40 7.62
C PHE A 21 48.53 -20.92 6.65
N GLY A 22 48.62 -19.80 5.92
CA GLY A 22 49.77 -19.02 5.50
C GLY A 22 49.76 -18.96 3.98
N TYR A 23 49.11 -17.95 3.40
CA TYR A 23 49.32 -17.52 2.01
C TYR A 23 49.26 -15.99 1.95
N GLY A 24 50.34 -15.39 1.46
CA GLY A 24 50.42 -13.98 1.09
C GLY A 24 49.40 -13.65 -0.01
N GLY A 25 48.98 -12.42 -0.23
CA GLY A 25 49.72 -11.19 -0.06
C GLY A 25 49.84 -10.51 -1.43
N HIS A 26 48.71 -10.03 -1.97
CA HIS A 26 48.66 -8.89 -2.87
C HIS A 26 47.34 -8.17 -2.61
N GLY A 27 47.43 -6.96 -2.06
CA GLY A 27 46.28 -6.15 -1.73
C GLY A 27 45.83 -5.34 -2.93
N ASP A 28 44.53 -5.36 -3.19
CA ASP A 28 43.82 -4.23 -3.74
C ASP A 28 42.80 -3.76 -2.70
N ARG A 29 42.99 -2.52 -2.23
CA ARG A 29 42.08 -1.85 -1.30
C ARG A 29 40.85 -1.42 -2.08
N HIS A 30 39.75 -2.16 -1.99
CA HIS A 30 38.44 -1.60 -2.31
C HIS A 30 38.13 -0.49 -1.28
N LYS A 31 38.21 0.76 -1.72
CA LYS A 31 37.60 1.90 -1.04
C LYS A 31 36.10 1.62 -0.93
N MET A 32 35.55 1.69 0.28
CA MET A 32 34.12 1.88 0.48
C MET A 32 33.78 3.28 -0.02
N GLU A 33 33.05 3.36 -1.13
CA GLU A 33 32.48 4.61 -1.65
C GLU A 33 31.41 5.13 -0.68
N PHE A 34 31.52 6.42 -0.34
CA PHE A 34 30.61 7.13 0.57
C PHE A 34 29.31 7.54 -0.15
N PRO A 35 28.22 7.85 0.57
CA PRO A 35 26.91 8.19 -0.02
C PRO A 35 26.85 9.46 -0.91
N GLY A 36 27.98 10.15 -1.11
CA GLY A 36 28.06 11.36 -1.95
C GLY A 36 28.08 11.08 -3.45
N GLU A 37 28.69 9.97 -3.90
CA GLU A 37 28.93 9.71 -5.33
C GLU A 37 27.66 9.36 -6.13
N ARG A 38 26.54 8.98 -5.48
CA ARG A 38 25.26 8.76 -6.19
C ARG A 38 24.61 10.05 -6.69
N LYS A 39 24.81 11.17 -5.99
CA LYS A 39 24.26 12.46 -6.43
C LYS A 39 24.99 12.97 -7.68
N ASP A 40 26.31 12.74 -7.75
CA ASP A 40 27.12 13.15 -8.90
C ASP A 40 26.78 12.36 -10.18
N GLN A 41 26.39 11.08 -10.06
CA GLN A 41 25.92 10.26 -11.19
C GLN A 41 24.52 10.67 -11.71
N GLU A 42 23.60 11.08 -10.82
CA GLU A 42 22.28 11.60 -11.21
C GLU A 42 22.39 12.97 -11.90
N GLU A 43 23.28 13.85 -11.45
CA GLU A 43 23.53 15.15 -12.09
C GLU A 43 24.23 15.03 -13.46
N ASP A 44 25.05 13.99 -13.67
CA ASP A 44 25.70 13.73 -14.96
C ASP A 44 24.76 13.16 -16.03
N LEU A 45 23.69 12.47 -15.65
CA LEU A 45 22.64 11.97 -16.56
C LEU A 45 21.75 13.08 -17.16
N LEU A 46 21.69 14.25 -16.51
CA LEU A 46 20.82 15.36 -16.89
C LEU A 46 21.49 16.41 -17.81
N LYS A 47 22.77 16.21 -18.17
CA LYS A 47 23.53 17.13 -19.03
C LYS A 47 23.28 16.83 -20.52
N PRO A 48 23.19 17.86 -21.40
CA PRO A 48 22.92 17.65 -22.82
C PRO A 48 24.01 16.79 -23.47
N ALA A 49 23.63 15.60 -23.92
CA ALA A 49 24.45 14.71 -24.73
C ALA A 49 24.23 15.03 -26.21
N TRP A 50 25.32 15.06 -26.98
CA TRP A 50 25.23 15.27 -28.43
C TRP A 50 24.96 13.92 -29.09
N ILE A 51 23.83 13.86 -29.79
CA ILE A 51 23.34 12.67 -30.47
C ILE A 51 23.60 12.82 -31.97
N ARG A 52 24.12 11.78 -32.61
CA ARG A 52 24.34 11.74 -34.07
C ARG A 52 23.76 10.44 -34.63
N CYS A 53 23.07 10.49 -35.77
CA CYS A 53 22.63 9.30 -36.48
C CYS A 53 23.67 8.84 -37.51
N THR A 54 23.63 7.57 -37.89
CA THR A 54 24.41 7.05 -39.02
C THR A 54 24.00 7.71 -40.33
N HIS A 55 24.90 7.67 -41.32
CA HIS A 55 24.61 8.21 -42.65
C HIS A 55 23.42 7.47 -43.28
N ALA A 56 22.53 8.23 -43.92
CA ALA A 56 21.44 7.67 -44.69
C ALA A 56 22.00 7.17 -46.03
N GLU A 57 22.07 5.86 -46.24
CA GLU A 57 22.52 5.24 -47.49
C GLU A 57 21.48 5.47 -48.62
N ASN A 58 21.25 6.73 -49.02
CA ASN A 58 20.25 7.17 -50.00
C ASN A 58 18.78 6.80 -49.68
N TYR A 59 18.49 6.12 -48.57
CA TYR A 59 17.14 5.76 -48.12
C TYR A 59 16.40 6.90 -47.42
N TYR A 60 17.14 7.77 -46.72
CA TYR A 60 16.60 8.95 -46.05
C TYR A 60 17.30 10.18 -46.61
N SER A 61 16.53 11.25 -46.79
CA SER A 61 17.05 12.54 -47.23
C SER A 61 16.66 13.58 -46.19
N ASN A 62 17.63 14.41 -45.80
CA ASN A 62 17.40 15.60 -44.99
C ASN A 62 17.25 16.86 -45.87
N ASP A 63 16.93 16.68 -47.15
CA ASP A 63 16.72 17.80 -48.07
C ASP A 63 15.48 18.61 -47.64
N PRO A 64 15.63 19.90 -47.29
CA PRO A 64 14.50 20.73 -46.89
C PRO A 64 13.45 20.93 -47.99
N MET A 65 13.81 20.71 -49.27
CA MET A 65 12.91 20.81 -50.42
C MET A 65 12.09 19.54 -50.68
N ASP A 66 12.60 18.36 -50.29
CA ASP A 66 11.96 17.05 -50.42
C ASP A 66 11.75 16.42 -49.03
N GLN A 67 10.81 16.97 -48.26
CA GLN A 67 10.47 16.47 -46.92
C GLN A 67 9.71 15.12 -46.95
N VAL A 68 9.40 14.59 -48.12
CA VAL A 68 8.70 13.32 -48.30
C VAL A 68 9.72 12.23 -48.60
N VAL A 69 10.15 11.52 -47.55
CA VAL A 69 11.04 10.37 -47.68
C VAL A 69 10.35 9.27 -48.49
N LEU A 70 10.83 9.04 -49.71
CA LEU A 70 10.37 8.00 -50.62
C LEU A 70 10.79 6.62 -50.12
N LEU A 71 9.81 5.74 -49.93
CA LEU A 71 10.01 4.45 -49.28
C LEU A 71 9.62 3.30 -50.21
N SER A 72 10.44 2.99 -51.22
CA SER A 72 10.14 1.93 -52.22
C SER A 72 10.76 0.56 -51.92
N PHE A 73 11.37 0.35 -50.75
CA PHE A 73 12.03 -0.93 -50.42
C PHE A 73 11.72 -1.46 -49.01
N PHE A 74 10.50 -1.30 -48.50
CA PHE A 74 10.16 -1.81 -47.17
C PHE A 74 9.54 -3.20 -47.22
N PHE A 75 10.32 -4.18 -46.77
CA PHE A 75 9.91 -5.56 -46.48
C PHE A 75 9.21 -6.29 -47.65
N HIS A 76 9.94 -6.60 -48.72
CA HIS A 76 9.50 -7.61 -49.71
C HIS A 76 9.42 -9.05 -49.14
N LYS A 77 9.53 -9.21 -47.81
CA LYS A 77 9.29 -10.45 -47.08
C LYS A 77 8.19 -10.36 -46.01
N ALA A 78 7.47 -9.24 -45.87
CA ALA A 78 6.28 -9.19 -45.00
C ALA A 78 5.12 -10.07 -45.53
N ASN A 79 5.09 -10.36 -46.84
CA ASN A 79 4.16 -11.33 -47.42
C ASN A 79 4.45 -12.80 -47.02
N ILE A 80 5.58 -13.10 -46.37
CA ILE A 80 5.89 -14.45 -45.84
C ILE A 80 5.36 -14.61 -44.39
N TYR A 81 4.78 -13.56 -43.80
CA TYR A 81 4.29 -13.55 -42.41
C TYR A 81 2.78 -13.37 -42.29
N LYS A 82 1.99 -13.58 -43.36
CA LYS A 82 0.53 -13.75 -43.20
C LYS A 82 0.26 -15.04 -42.41
N LEU A 83 0.00 -14.87 -41.11
CA LEU A 83 -0.61 -15.88 -40.25
C LEU A 83 -1.87 -16.43 -40.95
N SER A 84 -1.86 -17.70 -41.35
CA SER A 84 -3.10 -18.45 -41.45
C SER A 84 -3.66 -18.58 -40.03
N PRO A 85 -4.94 -18.25 -39.79
CA PRO A 85 -5.52 -18.37 -38.45
C PRO A 85 -5.37 -19.81 -37.96
N SER A 86 -4.98 -19.99 -36.70
CA SER A 86 -5.03 -21.31 -36.06
C SER A 86 -6.49 -21.80 -36.09
N PRO A 87 -6.73 -23.11 -36.25
CA PRO A 87 -8.08 -23.66 -36.21
C PRO A 87 -8.72 -23.32 -34.86
N HIS A 88 -9.89 -22.69 -34.91
CA HIS A 88 -10.65 -22.32 -33.72
C HIS A 88 -11.04 -23.59 -32.94
N TRP A 89 -10.51 -23.73 -31.72
CA TRP A 89 -10.91 -24.79 -30.79
C TRP A 89 -12.06 -24.29 -29.91
N PRO A 90 -13.30 -24.75 -30.11
CA PRO A 90 -14.42 -24.30 -29.29
C PRO A 90 -14.28 -24.82 -27.85
N PRO A 91 -14.74 -24.06 -26.83
CA PRO A 91 -14.76 -24.54 -25.46
C PRO A 91 -15.69 -25.76 -25.34
N PRO A 92 -15.35 -26.79 -24.56
CA PRO A 92 -16.30 -27.86 -24.25
C PRO A 92 -17.49 -27.25 -23.51
N HIS A 93 -18.71 -27.65 -23.90
CA HIS A 93 -19.92 -27.32 -23.15
C HIS A 93 -19.75 -27.81 -21.70
N VAL A 94 -19.62 -26.88 -20.77
CA VAL A 94 -19.88 -27.18 -19.36
C VAL A 94 -21.39 -27.40 -19.29
N GLN A 95 -21.82 -28.66 -19.20
CA GLN A 95 -23.17 -28.95 -18.71
C GLN A 95 -23.21 -28.43 -17.28
N THR A 96 -23.73 -27.21 -17.11
CA THR A 96 -24.38 -26.85 -15.86
C THR A 96 -25.62 -27.72 -15.79
N ASP A 97 -25.53 -28.85 -15.09
CA ASP A 97 -26.70 -29.59 -14.65
C ASP A 97 -27.46 -28.68 -13.68
N SER A 98 -28.29 -27.81 -14.23
CA SER A 98 -29.37 -27.13 -13.52
C SER A 98 -30.49 -28.15 -13.37
N SER A 99 -30.34 -29.09 -12.43
CA SER A 99 -31.49 -29.76 -11.86
C SER A 99 -32.14 -28.78 -10.89
N ASP A 100 -33.14 -28.04 -11.37
CA ASP A 100 -34.11 -27.34 -10.54
C ASP A 100 -34.78 -28.37 -9.63
N SER A 101 -34.38 -28.39 -8.36
CA SER A 101 -35.16 -28.99 -7.30
C SER A 101 -35.57 -27.87 -6.34
N ASP A 102 -36.80 -27.41 -6.51
CA ASP A 102 -37.49 -26.55 -5.56
C ASP A 102 -37.47 -27.20 -4.17
N CYS A 103 -36.83 -26.53 -3.20
CA CYS A 103 -37.03 -26.82 -1.79
C CYS A 103 -37.31 -25.52 -1.04
N GLU A 104 -38.60 -25.28 -0.78
CA GLU A 104 -39.05 -24.31 0.21
C GLU A 104 -38.69 -24.81 1.61
N SER A 105 -37.93 -24.03 2.38
CA SER A 105 -38.04 -24.05 3.85
C SER A 105 -37.49 -22.75 4.44
N GLU A 106 -38.36 -22.04 5.16
CA GLU A 106 -38.01 -20.95 6.07
C GLU A 106 -37.12 -21.43 7.22
N GLY A 107 -36.14 -20.61 7.66
CA GLY A 107 -35.36 -20.88 8.87
C GLY A 107 -34.10 -20.03 9.01
N GLU A 108 -33.92 -19.46 10.19
CA GLU A 108 -32.98 -18.41 10.57
C GLU A 108 -31.48 -18.71 10.41
N GLY A 109 -30.72 -17.68 10.04
CA GLY A 109 -29.41 -17.32 10.60
C GLY A 109 -28.30 -18.39 10.66
N THR A 110 -27.49 -18.49 9.60
CA THR A 110 -26.06 -18.84 9.74
C THR A 110 -25.27 -18.45 8.49
N THR A 111 -24.36 -17.48 8.63
CA THR A 111 -23.39 -17.10 7.60
C THR A 111 -22.34 -18.22 7.45
N CYS A 112 -22.48 -19.05 6.42
CA CYS A 112 -21.46 -20.00 6.00
C CYS A 112 -20.42 -19.32 5.09
N SER A 113 -19.16 -19.44 5.46
CA SER A 113 -17.99 -18.93 4.72
C SER A 113 -17.47 -20.03 3.80
N SER A 114 -17.95 -20.04 2.55
CA SER A 114 -17.56 -21.04 1.54
C SER A 114 -17.22 -20.44 0.16
N SER A 115 -16.64 -19.24 0.10
CA SER A 115 -16.26 -18.61 -1.18
C SER A 115 -14.81 -18.89 -1.63
N SER A 116 -13.97 -19.52 -0.81
CA SER A 116 -12.54 -19.73 -1.16
C SER A 116 -12.26 -20.98 -2.01
N ASP A 117 -13.22 -21.90 -2.10
CA ASP A 117 -13.00 -23.18 -2.79
C ASP A 117 -13.44 -23.11 -4.27
N SER A 118 -14.29 -22.18 -4.70
CA SER A 118 -14.69 -22.01 -6.11
C SER A 118 -13.58 -21.43 -6.99
N GLU A 119 -12.84 -20.43 -6.49
CA GLU A 119 -11.77 -19.73 -7.23
C GLU A 119 -10.62 -20.65 -7.70
N VAL A 120 -10.31 -21.68 -6.92
CA VAL A 120 -9.22 -22.62 -7.20
C VAL A 120 -9.60 -23.63 -8.29
N PHE A 121 -10.90 -23.92 -8.44
CA PHE A 121 -11.38 -24.91 -9.40
C PHE A 121 -11.35 -24.39 -10.84
N ASP A 122 -11.71 -23.12 -11.09
CA ASP A 122 -11.69 -22.52 -12.43
C ASP A 122 -10.28 -22.37 -13.00
N VAL A 123 -9.32 -21.91 -12.19
CA VAL A 123 -7.91 -21.77 -12.61
C VAL A 123 -7.29 -23.12 -12.96
N ILE A 124 -7.58 -24.17 -12.17
CA ILE A 124 -7.03 -25.51 -12.42
C ILE A 124 -7.66 -26.14 -13.67
N ALA A 125 -8.96 -25.91 -13.92
CA ALA A 125 -9.64 -26.36 -15.13
C ALA A 125 -9.06 -25.69 -16.39
N GLU A 126 -8.82 -24.38 -16.32
CA GLU A 126 -8.23 -23.59 -17.40
C GLU A 126 -6.79 -24.01 -17.72
N ILE A 127 -6.00 -24.27 -16.69
CA ILE A 127 -4.65 -24.83 -16.80
C ILE A 127 -4.67 -26.22 -17.45
N LYS A 128 -5.63 -27.09 -17.07
CA LYS A 128 -5.79 -28.41 -17.69
C LYS A 128 -6.20 -28.28 -19.15
N ARG A 129 -7.02 -27.30 -19.51
CA ARG A 129 -7.40 -26.97 -20.90
C ARG A 129 -6.19 -26.61 -21.73
N LYS A 130 -5.35 -25.67 -21.26
CA LYS A 130 -4.10 -25.27 -21.96
C LYS A 130 -3.09 -26.41 -22.06
N LYS A 131 -3.03 -27.29 -21.06
CA LYS A 131 -2.26 -28.54 -21.15
C LYS A 131 -2.84 -29.53 -22.16
N ALA A 132 -4.13 -29.49 -22.45
CA ALA A 132 -4.73 -30.38 -23.45
C ALA A 132 -4.66 -29.83 -24.89
N HIS A 133 -4.13 -28.61 -25.09
CA HIS A 133 -4.13 -27.97 -26.40
C HIS A 133 -3.27 -28.74 -27.42
N PRO A 134 -3.80 -29.08 -28.61
CA PRO A 134 -3.12 -29.94 -29.58
C PRO A 134 -1.87 -29.29 -30.19
N ASP A 135 -1.87 -27.98 -30.38
CA ASP A 135 -0.78 -27.24 -31.03
C ASP A 135 0.21 -26.58 -30.05
N ARG A 136 0.27 -27.05 -28.79
CA ARG A 136 1.17 -26.48 -27.77
C ARG A 136 2.63 -26.88 -28.02
N LEU A 137 3.57 -26.00 -27.65
CA LEU A 137 4.99 -26.25 -27.84
C LEU A 137 5.56 -27.30 -26.87
N HIS A 138 5.14 -27.26 -25.60
CA HIS A 138 5.58 -28.17 -24.54
C HIS A 138 4.61 -28.15 -23.36
N GLU A 139 4.58 -29.19 -22.53
CA GLU A 139 3.64 -29.28 -21.40
C GLU A 139 3.86 -28.26 -20.28
N GLU A 140 5.09 -27.74 -20.22
CA GLU A 140 5.59 -26.84 -19.18
C GLU A 140 5.71 -25.39 -19.67
N LEU A 141 5.49 -25.15 -20.97
CA LEU A 141 5.48 -23.82 -21.58
C LEU A 141 4.06 -23.32 -21.78
N TRP A 142 3.87 -22.01 -21.64
CA TRP A 142 2.56 -21.35 -21.67
C TRP A 142 2.55 -20.32 -22.78
N TYR A 143 1.37 -20.13 -23.37
CA TYR A 143 1.12 -19.15 -24.42
C TYR A 143 0.00 -18.20 -23.98
N ASN A 144 0.01 -16.99 -24.55
CA ASN A 144 -1.01 -15.99 -24.27
C ASN A 144 -2.15 -16.12 -25.29
N ASP A 145 -3.38 -16.16 -24.79
CA ASP A 145 -4.59 -16.06 -25.62
C ASP A 145 -5.21 -14.67 -25.43
N PRO A 146 -5.70 -14.01 -26.51
CA PRO A 146 -6.36 -12.72 -26.38
C PRO A 146 -7.58 -12.79 -25.44
N GLY A 147 -7.58 -12.01 -24.36
CA GLY A 147 -8.72 -11.87 -23.44
C GLY A 147 -8.86 -12.91 -22.31
N GLU A 148 -7.89 -13.82 -22.08
CA GLU A 148 -7.98 -14.90 -21.07
C GLU A 148 -6.93 -14.80 -19.94
N MET A 149 -7.18 -15.42 -18.77
CA MET A 149 -6.30 -15.40 -17.58
C MET A 149 -5.84 -16.82 -17.09
N ASN A 150 -4.75 -16.97 -16.29
CA ASN A 150 -4.20 -18.24 -15.75
C ASN A 150 -3.81 -18.20 -14.22
N ASP A 151 -4.50 -17.45 -13.36
CA ASP A 151 -4.06 -16.77 -12.11
C ASP A 151 -3.52 -17.49 -10.83
N GLY A 152 -2.51 -16.87 -10.15
CA GLY A 152 -2.07 -17.09 -8.74
C GLY A 152 -0.60 -16.73 -8.38
N PRO A 153 -0.18 -16.69 -7.07
CA PRO A 153 0.90 -15.80 -6.58
C PRO A 153 2.28 -16.43 -6.17
N LEU A 154 3.39 -15.68 -6.34
CA LEU A 154 4.80 -16.18 -6.29
C LEU A 154 5.63 -15.79 -5.02
N CYS A 155 6.21 -16.80 -4.36
CA CYS A 155 7.32 -16.77 -3.38
C CYS A 155 7.09 -16.27 -1.93
N LYS A 156 7.48 -17.11 -0.94
CA LYS A 156 7.42 -16.84 0.52
C LYS A 156 8.76 -17.09 1.24
N CYS A 157 9.90 -16.84 0.60
CA CYS A 157 11.22 -16.99 1.22
C CYS A 157 11.53 -15.88 2.26
N SER A 158 12.50 -16.07 3.15
CA SER A 158 12.86 -15.09 4.20
C SER A 158 13.50 -13.82 3.62
N ALA A 159 13.41 -12.68 4.33
CA ALA A 159 13.98 -11.39 3.91
C ALA A 159 15.51 -11.38 3.74
N LYS A 160 16.22 -12.42 4.24
CA LYS A 160 17.65 -12.62 4.02
C LYS A 160 17.93 -13.44 2.75
N ALA A 161 17.05 -14.40 2.43
CA ALA A 161 17.14 -15.21 1.21
C ALA A 161 16.77 -14.42 -0.06
N ARG A 162 15.91 -13.40 0.05
CA ARG A 162 15.50 -12.54 -1.09
C ARG A 162 16.56 -11.52 -1.53
N ARG A 163 17.54 -11.21 -0.67
CA ARG A 163 18.58 -10.21 -0.94
C ARG A 163 19.88 -10.79 -1.51
N THR A 164 20.05 -12.10 -1.43
CA THR A 164 21.25 -12.78 -1.93
C THR A 164 20.89 -14.20 -2.36
N GLY A 165 21.00 -14.48 -3.66
CA GLY A 165 20.93 -15.84 -4.18
C GLY A 165 20.37 -15.94 -5.60
N ILE A 166 21.06 -16.77 -6.40
CA ILE A 166 20.69 -17.26 -7.74
C ILE A 166 19.20 -17.69 -7.86
N ARG A 167 18.58 -18.10 -6.74
CA ARG A 167 17.17 -18.52 -6.65
C ARG A 167 16.12 -17.40 -6.78
N HIS A 168 16.53 -16.13 -6.79
CA HIS A 168 15.63 -14.97 -6.99
C HIS A 168 16.01 -14.14 -8.21
N SER A 169 16.76 -14.72 -9.15
CA SER A 169 17.25 -14.04 -10.36
C SER A 169 18.10 -12.80 -10.06
N ILE A 170 18.81 -12.82 -8.93
CA ILE A 170 19.85 -11.85 -8.59
C ILE A 170 21.16 -12.62 -8.62
N TYR A 171 21.87 -12.49 -9.74
CA TYR A 171 23.18 -13.08 -9.97
C TYR A 171 24.23 -11.99 -9.72
N PRO A 172 25.10 -12.13 -8.69
CA PRO A 172 26.19 -11.17 -8.49
C PRO A 172 27.13 -11.21 -9.69
N GLY A 173 27.26 -10.10 -10.41
CA GLY A 173 28.12 -9.98 -11.60
C GLY A 173 27.41 -10.10 -12.95
N GLU A 174 26.08 -10.19 -13.02
CA GLU A 174 25.36 -10.04 -14.29
C GLU A 174 25.40 -8.57 -14.77
N GLU A 175 26.52 -8.17 -15.38
CA GLU A 175 26.40 -7.49 -16.67
C GLU A 175 25.80 -8.53 -17.63
N THR A 176 24.92 -8.14 -18.56
CA THR A 176 24.53 -9.07 -19.63
C THR A 176 25.81 -9.49 -20.33
N ASP A 177 26.30 -10.71 -20.07
CA ASP A 177 27.58 -11.22 -20.61
C ASP A 177 27.65 -11.05 -22.13
N ARG A 178 26.48 -10.89 -22.80
CA ARG A 178 26.32 -10.55 -24.21
C ARG A 178 25.07 -9.70 -24.49
N PRO A 179 25.17 -8.36 -24.58
CA PRO A 179 24.07 -7.51 -25.05
C PRO A 179 23.70 -7.81 -26.51
N THR A 180 22.55 -7.34 -26.96
CA THR A 180 22.21 -7.31 -28.39
C THR A 180 23.17 -6.34 -29.08
N VAL A 181 24.09 -6.90 -29.87
CA VAL A 181 25.06 -6.16 -30.67
C VAL A 181 24.70 -6.26 -32.14
N ILE A 182 24.71 -5.12 -32.82
CA ILE A 182 24.58 -5.03 -34.28
C ILE A 182 25.89 -4.51 -34.84
N GLU A 183 26.44 -5.22 -35.83
CA GLU A 183 27.61 -4.77 -36.58
C GLU A 183 27.14 -3.95 -37.79
N TYR A 184 27.66 -2.73 -37.95
CA TYR A 184 27.43 -1.85 -39.09
C TYR A 184 28.69 -1.03 -39.38
N ASP A 185 29.08 -0.97 -40.66
CA ASP A 185 30.25 -0.22 -41.12
C ASP A 185 31.52 -0.55 -40.30
N ASP A 186 31.80 -1.84 -40.09
CA ASP A 186 32.92 -2.35 -39.26
C ASP A 186 32.91 -1.93 -37.78
N HIS A 187 31.76 -1.49 -37.26
CA HIS A 187 31.60 -1.07 -35.88
C HIS A 187 30.48 -1.81 -35.15
N GLU A 188 30.70 -2.09 -33.88
CA GLU A 188 29.71 -2.70 -32.99
C GLU A 188 28.83 -1.63 -32.31
N TYR A 189 27.51 -1.80 -32.42
CA TYR A 189 26.52 -0.98 -31.75
C TYR A 189 25.77 -1.81 -30.70
N LEU A 190 25.74 -1.33 -29.46
CA LEU A 190 25.15 -2.01 -28.31
C LEU A 190 23.73 -1.52 -28.06
N PHE A 191 22.82 -2.43 -27.66
CA PHE A 191 21.48 -2.04 -27.26
C PHE A 191 21.49 -1.16 -25.98
N GLU A 192 20.82 -0.01 -26.05
CA GLU A 192 20.72 0.97 -24.96
C GLU A 192 19.26 1.41 -24.74
N GLY A 193 18.37 0.43 -24.50
CA GLY A 193 16.97 0.72 -24.20
C GLY A 193 16.15 1.21 -25.41
N PHE A 194 15.06 1.93 -25.13
CA PHE A 194 14.10 2.38 -26.13
C PHE A 194 13.94 3.91 -26.11
N SER A 195 13.84 4.52 -27.30
CA SER A 195 13.30 5.86 -27.47
C SER A 195 11.79 5.78 -27.58
N LEU A 196 11.09 6.61 -26.81
CA LEU A 196 9.63 6.74 -26.82
C LEU A 196 9.25 8.05 -27.51
N PHE A 197 8.42 7.98 -28.54
CA PHE A 197 7.84 9.15 -29.20
C PHE A 197 6.37 9.27 -28.80
N SER A 198 5.99 10.42 -28.25
CA SER A 198 4.59 10.75 -27.94
C SER A 198 4.09 11.84 -28.89
N HIS A 199 2.81 11.78 -29.26
CA HIS A 199 2.15 12.84 -30.03
C HIS A 199 1.89 14.12 -29.21
N THR A 200 2.01 14.04 -27.89
CA THR A 200 1.78 15.16 -26.97
C THR A 200 2.99 15.34 -26.06
N PRO A 201 3.40 16.59 -25.77
CA PRO A 201 4.50 16.83 -24.83
C PRO A 201 4.15 16.29 -23.44
N LEU A 202 5.14 15.68 -22.78
CA LEU A 202 5.00 15.06 -21.47
C LEU A 202 5.41 16.06 -20.37
N THR A 203 4.56 17.06 -20.12
CA THR A 203 4.81 18.07 -19.08
C THR A 203 4.25 17.63 -17.73
N ASN A 204 5.00 17.81 -16.65
CA ASN A 204 4.53 17.61 -15.27
C ASN A 204 4.04 16.17 -14.96
N ILE A 205 4.79 15.14 -15.39
CA ILE A 205 4.52 13.74 -15.05
C ILE A 205 5.61 13.25 -14.08
N PRO A 206 5.26 12.67 -12.92
CA PRO A 206 6.24 12.18 -11.96
C PRO A 206 6.94 10.91 -12.48
N LEU A 207 8.09 10.57 -11.88
CA LEU A 207 8.81 9.34 -12.22
C LEU A 207 7.98 8.09 -11.94
N CYS A 208 8.10 7.09 -12.82
CA CYS A 208 7.38 5.84 -12.70
C CYS A 208 8.20 4.85 -11.86
N ARG A 209 7.65 4.39 -10.73
CA ARG A 209 8.27 3.37 -9.87
C ARG A 209 7.55 2.04 -9.99
N VAL A 210 8.32 0.97 -10.11
CA VAL A 210 7.80 -0.39 -10.26
C VAL A 210 8.69 -1.39 -9.54
N ILE A 211 8.08 -2.17 -8.66
CA ILE A 211 8.80 -3.22 -7.94
C ILE A 211 8.83 -4.46 -8.83
N ARG A 212 9.99 -4.74 -9.45
CA ARG A 212 10.25 -5.96 -10.23
C ARG A 212 11.36 -6.78 -9.60
N PHE A 213 11.18 -8.11 -9.50
CA PHE A 213 12.14 -8.98 -8.79
C PHE A 213 12.49 -8.53 -7.34
N ASN A 214 11.55 -7.89 -6.65
CA ASN A 214 11.73 -7.26 -5.32
C ASN A 214 12.78 -6.14 -5.28
N ILE A 215 13.09 -5.57 -6.44
CA ILE A 215 13.89 -4.38 -6.61
C ILE A 215 12.93 -3.28 -7.02
N ASP A 216 13.01 -2.14 -6.35
CA ASP A 216 12.27 -0.94 -6.73
C ASP A 216 12.97 -0.27 -7.91
N TYR A 217 12.47 -0.51 -9.11
CA TYR A 217 12.98 0.11 -10.34
C TYR A 217 12.31 1.46 -10.53
N THR A 218 13.10 2.46 -10.89
CA THR A 218 12.62 3.75 -11.36
C THR A 218 12.84 3.85 -12.86
N ILE A 219 11.76 4.04 -13.62
CA ILE A 219 11.82 4.22 -15.07
C ILE A 219 11.90 5.72 -15.36
N HIS A 220 13.05 6.14 -15.90
CA HIS A 220 13.27 7.50 -16.35
C HIS A 220 12.85 7.65 -17.82
N PHE A 221 12.17 8.75 -18.16
CA PHE A 221 11.78 9.11 -19.52
C PHE A 221 12.31 10.52 -19.84
N ILE A 222 13.64 10.61 -19.94
CA ILE A 222 14.36 11.87 -20.12
C ILE A 222 14.15 12.40 -21.54
N GLU A 223 13.86 13.69 -21.67
CA GLU A 223 13.77 14.35 -22.96
C GLU A 223 15.18 14.54 -23.56
N GLU A 224 15.40 13.96 -24.74
CA GLU A 224 16.65 14.04 -25.50
C GLU A 224 16.38 14.58 -26.91
N MET A 225 17.44 14.95 -27.64
CA MET A 225 17.31 15.32 -29.05
C MET A 225 16.72 14.16 -29.86
N ALA A 226 15.71 14.45 -30.68
CA ALA A 226 15.07 13.43 -31.50
C ALA A 226 16.07 12.83 -32.50
N PRO A 227 16.23 11.50 -32.55
CA PRO A 227 17.11 10.88 -33.53
C PRO A 227 16.54 11.08 -34.94
N GLU A 228 17.41 11.44 -35.88
CA GLU A 228 17.08 11.56 -37.31
C GLU A 228 17.12 10.18 -38.02
N ASN A 229 16.75 10.11 -39.30
CA ASN A 229 16.86 8.90 -40.13
C ASN A 229 15.98 7.70 -39.68
N TYR A 230 14.72 7.95 -39.36
CA TYR A 230 13.72 6.90 -39.10
C TYR A 230 12.41 7.19 -39.83
N CYS A 231 11.54 6.18 -39.94
CA CYS A 231 10.19 6.32 -40.50
C CYS A 231 9.15 5.73 -39.53
N VAL A 232 8.02 6.42 -39.33
CA VAL A 232 6.92 5.97 -38.47
C VAL A 232 6.42 4.57 -38.88
N ARG A 233 6.30 4.31 -40.18
CA ARG A 233 5.91 3.00 -40.70
C ARG A 233 6.89 1.89 -40.29
N GLY A 234 8.19 2.21 -40.24
CA GLY A 234 9.21 1.29 -39.75
C GLY A 234 9.05 0.97 -38.27
N LEU A 235 8.73 1.97 -37.45
CA LEU A 235 8.47 1.81 -36.02
C LEU A 235 7.23 0.94 -35.76
N GLU A 236 6.14 1.16 -36.50
CA GLU A 236 4.92 0.35 -36.37
C GLU A 236 5.13 -1.11 -36.72
N LEU A 237 5.88 -1.38 -37.80
CA LEU A 237 6.22 -2.75 -38.21
C LEU A 237 7.09 -3.44 -37.16
N PHE A 238 8.09 -2.75 -36.63
CA PHE A 238 8.94 -3.27 -35.55
C PHE A 238 8.13 -3.52 -34.27
N ALA A 239 7.25 -2.59 -33.88
CA ALA A 239 6.39 -2.73 -32.72
C ALA A 239 5.43 -3.93 -32.86
N SER A 240 4.82 -4.13 -34.04
CA SER A 240 4.00 -5.30 -34.32
C SER A 240 4.83 -6.58 -34.21
N TYR A 241 6.02 -6.62 -34.82
CA TYR A 241 6.88 -7.79 -34.77
C TYR A 241 7.34 -8.14 -33.34
N LEU A 242 7.81 -7.15 -32.58
CA LEU A 242 8.33 -7.38 -31.22
C LEU A 242 7.20 -7.64 -30.21
N PHE A 243 6.20 -6.77 -30.15
CA PHE A 243 5.20 -6.82 -29.08
C PHE A 243 4.11 -7.86 -29.35
N ARG A 244 3.72 -8.06 -30.61
CA ARG A 244 2.68 -9.03 -30.97
C ARG A 244 3.25 -10.40 -31.31
N ASP A 245 4.22 -10.47 -32.22
CA ASP A 245 4.68 -11.76 -32.75
C ASP A 245 5.73 -12.44 -31.85
N ILE A 246 6.62 -11.66 -31.20
CA ILE A 246 7.64 -12.22 -30.30
C ILE A 246 7.11 -12.34 -28.87
N LEU A 247 6.57 -11.25 -28.30
CA LEU A 247 6.21 -11.17 -26.88
C LEU A 247 4.73 -11.45 -26.57
N GLU A 248 3.87 -11.57 -27.58
CA GLU A 248 2.45 -11.88 -27.41
C GLU A 248 1.71 -10.96 -26.42
N LEU A 249 1.98 -9.66 -26.48
CA LEU A 249 1.31 -8.62 -25.68
C LEU A 249 -0.05 -8.23 -26.30
N TYR A 250 -0.93 -9.21 -26.52
CA TYR A 250 -2.18 -9.04 -27.27
C TYR A 250 -3.13 -8.02 -26.66
N ASP A 251 -3.28 -8.01 -25.34
CA ASP A 251 -4.23 -7.12 -24.66
C ASP A 251 -3.65 -5.73 -24.35
N TRP A 252 -2.44 -5.43 -24.82
CA TRP A 252 -1.83 -4.10 -24.66
C TRP A 252 -2.29 -3.15 -25.77
N ASN A 253 -3.42 -2.49 -25.55
CA ASN A 253 -4.00 -1.57 -26.53
C ASN A 253 -3.47 -0.12 -26.38
N LEU A 254 -2.73 0.34 -27.39
CA LEU A 254 -2.20 1.71 -27.52
C LEU A 254 -3.00 2.60 -28.48
N THR A 255 -3.93 2.05 -29.26
CA THR A 255 -4.75 2.78 -30.26
C THR A 255 -6.12 3.22 -29.70
N GLY A 256 -6.55 2.63 -28.57
CA GLY A 256 -7.83 2.92 -27.91
C GLY A 256 -8.99 2.06 -28.40
N THR A 257 -10.21 2.35 -27.92
CA THR A 257 -11.44 1.71 -28.38
C THR A 257 -11.93 2.40 -29.66
N ILE A 258 -11.47 1.92 -30.82
CA ILE A 258 -11.96 2.41 -32.12
C ILE A 258 -13.33 1.75 -32.37
N PRO A 259 -14.43 2.49 -32.58
CA PRO A 259 -15.67 1.91 -33.09
C PRO A 259 -15.36 1.24 -34.43
N LYS A 260 -15.86 0.02 -34.65
CA LYS A 260 -15.61 -0.80 -35.86
C LYS A 260 -15.85 -0.09 -37.21
N ALA A 261 -16.37 1.14 -37.21
CA ALA A 261 -16.67 1.99 -38.35
C ALA A 261 -15.52 2.90 -38.88
N ARG A 262 -14.38 3.05 -38.19
CA ARG A 262 -13.21 3.82 -38.70
C ARG A 262 -11.95 2.96 -38.79
N VAL A 263 -11.33 2.92 -39.99
CA VAL A 263 -10.33 1.89 -40.40
C VAL A 263 -8.86 2.27 -40.13
N SER A 264 -8.53 3.43 -39.54
CA SER A 264 -7.14 3.77 -39.23
C SER A 264 -6.98 4.63 -37.97
N GLY A 265 -6.46 4.04 -36.89
CA GLY A 265 -6.00 4.78 -35.71
C GLY A 265 -4.50 4.61 -35.51
N CYS A 266 -3.78 5.72 -35.35
CA CYS A 266 -2.36 5.73 -34.97
C CYS A 266 -2.22 5.39 -33.47
N PRO A 267 -1.21 4.60 -33.04
CA PRO A 267 -0.96 4.35 -31.62
C PRO A 267 -0.55 5.64 -30.91
N ARG A 268 -0.86 5.76 -29.61
CA ARG A 268 -0.51 6.96 -28.82
C ARG A 268 0.99 7.17 -28.60
N PHE A 269 1.77 6.10 -28.65
CA PHE A 269 3.22 6.11 -28.49
C PHE A 269 3.86 5.22 -29.55
N HIS A 270 5.01 5.65 -30.06
CA HIS A 270 5.88 4.83 -30.91
C HIS A 270 7.18 4.51 -30.16
N PHE A 271 7.75 3.34 -30.43
CA PHE A 271 8.96 2.87 -29.78
C PHE A 271 10.03 2.56 -30.81
N MET A 272 11.23 3.06 -30.57
CA MET A 272 12.42 2.79 -31.38
C MET A 272 13.50 2.13 -30.50
N PRO A 273 14.04 0.96 -30.88
CA PRO A 273 15.17 0.39 -30.18
C PRO A 273 16.42 1.26 -30.40
N ARG A 274 17.19 1.50 -29.34
CA ARG A 274 18.43 2.28 -29.41
C ARG A 274 19.62 1.36 -29.52
N PHE A 275 20.45 1.59 -30.54
CA PHE A 275 21.75 0.95 -30.69
C PHE A 275 22.82 2.02 -30.72
N VAL A 276 23.70 1.99 -29.72
CA VAL A 276 24.65 3.07 -29.46
C VAL A 276 26.08 2.58 -29.58
N ARG A 277 26.88 3.42 -30.22
CA ARG A 277 28.35 3.33 -30.21
C ARG A 277 28.92 4.51 -29.44
N PHE A 278 29.83 4.20 -28.51
CA PHE A 278 30.59 5.21 -27.77
C PHE A 278 31.82 5.65 -28.56
N LEU A 279 31.99 6.96 -28.75
CA LEU A 279 33.14 7.52 -29.47
C LEU A 279 34.28 7.87 -28.49
N PRO A 280 35.52 7.43 -28.74
CA PRO A 280 36.65 7.71 -27.86
C PRO A 280 37.02 9.21 -27.88
N GLY A 281 37.28 9.79 -26.70
CA GLY A 281 37.71 11.19 -26.53
C GLY A 281 36.61 12.22 -26.24
N ARG A 282 35.33 11.85 -26.36
CA ARG A 282 34.18 12.64 -25.89
C ARG A 282 33.12 11.70 -25.33
N THR A 283 33.09 11.54 -24.01
CA THR A 283 32.14 10.66 -23.27
C THR A 283 30.66 10.94 -23.56
N ARG A 284 30.34 12.03 -24.26
CA ARG A 284 28.97 12.56 -24.48
C ARG A 284 28.49 12.54 -25.93
N HIS A 285 29.21 11.89 -26.85
CA HIS A 285 28.75 11.72 -28.23
C HIS A 285 28.30 10.28 -28.47
N ARG A 286 27.01 10.11 -28.78
CA ARG A 286 26.40 8.80 -29.04
C ARG A 286 26.00 8.74 -30.51
N THR A 287 26.50 7.72 -31.22
CA THR A 287 26.04 7.46 -32.59
C THR A 287 24.93 6.42 -32.53
N PHE A 288 23.75 6.79 -33.05
CA PHE A 288 22.59 5.91 -33.12
C PHE A 288 22.52 5.26 -34.49
N PHE A 289 22.34 3.95 -34.48
CA PHE A 289 22.05 3.19 -35.67
C PHE A 289 20.61 2.71 -35.65
N PHE A 290 19.79 3.20 -36.58
CA PHE A 290 18.52 2.56 -36.89
C PHE A 290 18.75 1.59 -38.05
N CYS A 291 19.06 0.35 -37.72
CA CYS A 291 19.04 -0.69 -38.73
C CYS A 291 17.60 -0.94 -39.14
N HIS A 292 17.31 -0.90 -40.44
CA HIS A 292 16.32 -1.82 -40.95
C HIS A 292 16.77 -3.20 -40.53
N LEU A 293 16.03 -3.86 -39.63
CA LEU A 293 16.14 -5.29 -39.36
C LEU A 293 15.78 -6.07 -40.64
N SER A 294 16.50 -5.82 -41.74
CA SER A 294 16.81 -6.85 -42.70
C SER A 294 17.71 -7.81 -41.92
N PRO A 295 17.36 -9.10 -41.83
CA PRO A 295 18.19 -10.07 -41.15
C PRO A 295 19.54 -10.11 -41.87
N SER A 296 20.52 -9.36 -41.36
CA SER A 296 21.90 -9.29 -41.87
C SER A 296 22.68 -10.59 -41.62
N GLY A 297 22.01 -11.64 -41.15
CA GLY A 297 22.33 -13.02 -41.49
C GLY A 297 21.00 -13.71 -41.77
N GLY A 298 20.86 -14.35 -42.93
CA GLY A 298 19.60 -14.93 -43.40
C GLY A 298 18.84 -15.76 -42.36
N LEU A 299 17.54 -15.96 -42.60
CA LEU A 299 16.73 -16.94 -41.90
C LEU A 299 17.33 -18.34 -42.14
N TYR A 300 18.32 -18.74 -41.35
CA TYR A 300 18.87 -20.08 -41.41
C TYR A 300 17.94 -21.00 -40.61
N PHE A 301 17.53 -22.10 -41.23
CA PHE A 301 16.99 -23.23 -40.50
C PHE A 301 18.09 -23.72 -39.55
N LEU A 302 17.77 -23.97 -38.28
CA LEU A 302 18.74 -24.48 -37.30
C LEU A 302 19.40 -25.80 -37.73
N SER A 303 18.83 -26.50 -38.72
CA SER A 303 19.39 -27.71 -39.34
C SER A 303 20.69 -27.50 -40.13
N CYS A 304 21.04 -26.27 -40.52
CA CYS A 304 22.20 -25.99 -41.37
C CYS A 304 23.49 -25.65 -40.61
N LEU A 305 23.52 -25.70 -39.27
CA LEU A 305 24.69 -25.28 -38.49
C LEU A 305 25.72 -26.43 -38.33
N THR A 306 26.86 -26.27 -38.99
CA THR A 306 27.92 -27.29 -39.09
C THR A 306 29.09 -27.14 -38.10
N LEU A 307 29.13 -26.13 -37.21
CA LEU A 307 30.30 -25.92 -36.32
C LEU A 307 30.01 -25.67 -34.82
N PRO A 308 30.80 -26.26 -33.90
CA PRO A 308 30.77 -25.98 -32.46
C PRO A 308 31.01 -24.51 -32.06
N LYS A 309 31.77 -23.75 -32.87
CA LYS A 309 32.05 -22.32 -32.63
C LYS A 309 30.81 -21.43 -32.79
N THR A 310 29.87 -21.82 -33.65
CA THR A 310 28.57 -21.16 -33.86
C THR A 310 27.57 -21.43 -32.73
N LEU A 311 27.70 -22.56 -32.02
CA LEU A 311 26.82 -22.94 -30.89
C LEU A 311 26.96 -21.99 -29.71
N LYS A 312 28.21 -21.64 -29.34
CA LYS A 312 28.45 -20.63 -28.30
C LYS A 312 27.84 -19.28 -28.68
N LYS A 313 27.86 -18.86 -29.96
CA LYS A 313 27.30 -17.56 -30.41
C LYS A 313 25.77 -17.48 -30.33
N LEU A 314 25.06 -18.61 -30.29
CA LEU A 314 23.59 -18.68 -30.27
C LEU A 314 22.98 -18.78 -28.87
N SER A 315 23.78 -19.12 -27.86
CA SER A 315 23.34 -19.09 -26.46
C SER A 315 22.85 -17.68 -26.09
N SER A 316 21.71 -17.63 -25.39
CA SER A 316 20.96 -16.43 -24.99
C SER A 316 20.23 -15.68 -26.12
N SER A 317 20.09 -16.29 -27.31
CA SER A 317 19.29 -15.73 -28.41
C SER A 317 17.83 -16.19 -28.34
N ASN A 318 16.89 -15.34 -28.78
CA ASN A 318 15.49 -15.75 -28.93
C ASN A 318 15.25 -16.38 -30.32
N ILE A 319 14.43 -17.43 -30.34
CA ILE A 319 13.96 -18.10 -31.55
C ILE A 319 12.43 -18.12 -31.57
N HIS A 320 11.85 -18.20 -32.75
CA HIS A 320 10.40 -18.19 -32.93
C HIS A 320 9.97 -19.37 -33.80
N SER A 321 8.93 -20.09 -33.39
CA SER A 321 8.32 -21.20 -34.15
C SER A 321 7.12 -20.70 -34.94
N LYS A 322 6.95 -21.18 -36.18
CA LYS A 322 5.83 -20.83 -37.07
C LYS A 322 4.72 -21.89 -37.16
N LEU A 323 4.95 -23.10 -36.63
CA LEU A 323 4.09 -24.27 -36.86
C LEU A 323 3.20 -24.64 -35.68
N LEU A 324 3.47 -24.09 -34.49
CA LEU A 324 2.79 -24.37 -33.23
C LEU A 324 2.31 -23.03 -32.65
N HIS A 325 1.35 -23.05 -31.70
CA HIS A 325 0.90 -21.84 -31.01
C HIS A 325 2.13 -21.04 -30.51
N SER A 326 2.19 -19.78 -30.92
CA SER A 326 3.39 -19.05 -31.35
C SER A 326 4.35 -18.60 -30.25
N CYS A 327 4.95 -19.49 -29.46
CA CYS A 327 5.93 -19.06 -28.47
C CYS A 327 7.29 -18.71 -29.09
N SER A 328 7.77 -17.47 -28.84
CA SER A 328 9.22 -17.23 -28.89
C SER A 328 9.87 -17.84 -27.63
N VAL A 329 10.99 -18.53 -27.80
CA VAL A 329 11.70 -19.22 -26.71
C VAL A 329 13.16 -18.79 -26.72
N ARG A 330 13.74 -18.59 -25.52
CA ARG A 330 15.16 -18.29 -25.36
C ARG A 330 15.98 -19.59 -25.39
N ILE A 331 17.01 -19.64 -26.22
CA ILE A 331 17.98 -20.75 -26.20
C ILE A 331 18.96 -20.52 -25.06
N ASP A 332 19.00 -21.40 -24.07
CA ASP A 332 20.03 -21.35 -23.02
C ASP A 332 21.20 -22.27 -23.38
N GLN A 333 20.90 -23.52 -23.77
CA GLN A 333 21.88 -24.48 -24.29
C GLN A 333 21.34 -25.17 -25.56
N LEU A 334 22.25 -25.65 -26.41
CA LEU A 334 21.92 -26.41 -27.61
C LEU A 334 22.76 -27.68 -27.63
N ASP A 335 22.10 -28.82 -27.45
CA ASP A 335 22.72 -30.13 -27.40
C ASP A 335 22.54 -30.88 -28.71
N ARG A 336 23.57 -31.63 -29.10
CA ARG A 336 23.57 -32.43 -30.33
C ARG A 336 23.96 -33.86 -29.98
N GLU A 337 23.03 -34.60 -29.38
CA GLU A 337 23.19 -36.05 -29.20
C GLU A 337 22.82 -36.76 -30.51
N GLN A 338 23.81 -37.10 -31.32
CA GLN A 338 23.65 -37.95 -32.51
C GLN A 338 23.96 -39.40 -32.13
N PHE A 339 22.91 -40.18 -31.84
CA PHE A 339 23.05 -41.62 -31.56
C PHE A 339 23.36 -42.46 -32.82
N ASN A 340 23.02 -41.96 -34.01
CA ASN A 340 23.28 -42.64 -35.29
C ASN A 340 23.81 -41.64 -36.35
N PRO A 341 25.02 -41.83 -36.90
CA PRO A 341 25.58 -40.93 -37.92
C PRO A 341 24.84 -40.94 -39.26
N ASP A 342 24.03 -41.97 -39.54
CA ASP A 342 23.31 -42.12 -40.82
C ASP A 342 21.95 -41.39 -40.84
N VAL A 343 21.46 -40.93 -39.68
CA VAL A 343 20.21 -40.19 -39.54
C VAL A 343 20.51 -38.80 -38.96
N ILE A 344 20.40 -37.76 -39.80
CA ILE A 344 20.58 -36.38 -39.36
C ILE A 344 19.40 -36.00 -38.46
N THR A 345 19.61 -36.05 -37.14
CA THR A 345 18.68 -35.52 -36.15
C THR A 345 18.89 -34.01 -35.95
N PHE A 346 17.80 -33.28 -35.73
CA PHE A 346 17.87 -31.85 -35.38
C PHE A 346 18.43 -31.68 -33.96
N PRO A 347 19.26 -30.65 -33.69
CA PRO A 347 19.72 -30.34 -32.34
C PRO A 347 18.58 -30.12 -31.36
N ILE A 348 18.81 -30.46 -30.09
CA ILE A 348 17.88 -30.24 -28.98
C ILE A 348 18.19 -28.87 -28.36
N ILE A 349 17.17 -28.05 -28.20
CA ILE A 349 17.19 -26.78 -27.49
C ILE A 349 16.85 -27.06 -26.04
N VAL A 350 17.73 -26.65 -25.13
CA VAL A 350 17.48 -26.65 -23.70
C VAL A 350 17.15 -25.23 -23.27
N HIS A 351 15.98 -25.07 -22.69
CA HIS A 351 15.47 -23.82 -22.14
C HIS A 351 15.26 -23.95 -20.63
N PHE A 352 15.86 -23.05 -19.86
CA PHE A 352 15.62 -22.95 -18.42
C PHE A 352 14.44 -22.01 -18.17
N GLY A 353 13.26 -22.62 -18.08
CA GLY A 353 11.99 -21.94 -17.86
C GLY A 353 11.63 -21.79 -16.38
N ILE A 354 10.71 -20.86 -16.13
CA ILE A 354 10.07 -20.67 -14.84
C ILE A 354 8.61 -21.03 -15.00
N ARG A 355 8.16 -22.03 -14.24
CA ARG A 355 6.75 -22.38 -14.14
C ARG A 355 5.97 -21.33 -13.37
N PRO A 356 4.71 -21.03 -13.75
CA PRO A 356 3.78 -20.25 -12.93
C PRO A 356 3.65 -20.79 -11.50
N ALA A 357 3.47 -19.93 -10.50
CA ALA A 357 3.40 -20.34 -9.09
C ALA A 357 2.22 -21.25 -8.80
N GLN A 358 1.11 -21.02 -9.50
CA GLN A 358 -0.13 -21.77 -9.51
C GLN A 358 0.11 -23.27 -9.68
N LEU A 359 1.11 -23.62 -10.48
CA LEU A 359 1.46 -24.98 -10.84
C LEU A 359 2.70 -25.51 -10.13
N SER A 360 3.33 -24.63 -9.35
CA SER A 360 4.35 -25.02 -8.40
C SER A 360 3.68 -25.47 -7.10
N TYR A 361 4.49 -25.91 -6.13
CA TYR A 361 4.03 -26.17 -4.77
C TYR A 361 3.24 -24.99 -4.15
N ALA A 362 3.41 -23.75 -4.62
CA ALA A 362 2.72 -22.58 -4.06
C ALA A 362 1.20 -22.55 -4.36
N GLY A 363 0.77 -23.09 -5.50
CA GLY A 363 -0.64 -23.16 -5.88
C GLY A 363 -1.35 -24.42 -5.39
N ASP A 364 -0.62 -25.43 -4.92
CA ASP A 364 -1.21 -26.66 -4.38
C ASP A 364 -2.06 -26.38 -3.13
N PRO A 365 -3.37 -26.67 -3.14
CA PRO A 365 -4.25 -26.45 -1.98
C PRO A 365 -3.79 -27.23 -0.75
N GLN A 366 -3.20 -28.42 -0.93
CA GLN A 366 -2.68 -29.21 0.19
C GLN A 366 -1.48 -28.52 0.84
N TYR A 367 -0.51 -28.07 0.04
CA TYR A 367 0.61 -27.26 0.52
C TYR A 367 0.14 -25.96 1.19
N GLN A 368 -0.82 -25.23 0.62
CA GLN A 368 -1.32 -23.98 1.21
C GLN A 368 -2.00 -24.21 2.57
N LYS A 369 -2.85 -25.25 2.68
CA LYS A 369 -3.49 -25.66 3.94
C LYS A 369 -2.42 -26.09 4.97
N LEU A 370 -1.45 -26.90 4.56
CA LEU A 370 -0.36 -27.36 5.41
C LEU A 370 0.55 -26.20 5.87
N TRP A 371 0.88 -25.26 4.99
CA TRP A 371 1.68 -24.08 5.30
C TRP A 371 0.95 -23.16 6.28
N LYS A 372 -0.33 -22.87 6.03
CA LYS A 372 -1.18 -22.08 6.96
C LYS A 372 -1.21 -22.75 8.34
N SER A 373 -1.37 -24.08 8.39
CA SER A 373 -1.35 -24.84 9.65
C SER A 373 0.02 -24.88 10.33
N TYR A 374 1.12 -25.01 9.58
CA TYR A 374 2.48 -24.91 10.12
C TYR A 374 2.76 -23.54 10.73
N VAL A 375 2.42 -22.45 10.03
CA VAL A 375 2.59 -21.08 10.54
C VAL A 375 1.72 -20.83 11.77
N LYS A 376 0.47 -21.32 11.76
CA LYS A 376 -0.41 -21.28 12.94
C LYS A 376 0.20 -22.03 14.12
N LEU A 377 0.64 -23.27 13.95
CA LEU A 377 1.26 -24.07 15.01
C LEU A 377 2.56 -23.43 15.53
N ARG A 378 3.40 -22.90 14.64
CA ARG A 378 4.60 -22.15 15.03
C ARG A 378 4.27 -20.96 15.92
N HIS A 379 3.24 -20.21 15.56
CA HIS A 379 2.76 -19.07 16.34
C HIS A 379 2.19 -19.51 17.70
N LEU A 380 1.42 -20.60 17.73
CA LEU A 380 0.92 -21.19 18.98
C LEU A 380 2.04 -21.64 19.90
N LEU A 381 3.07 -22.30 19.38
CA LEU A 381 4.23 -22.73 20.19
C LEU A 381 5.06 -21.58 20.72
N ALA A 382 5.19 -20.49 19.96
CA ALA A 382 5.86 -19.28 20.43
C ALA A 382 5.13 -18.65 21.63
N ASN A 383 3.80 -18.80 21.69
CA ASN A 383 2.95 -18.23 22.73
C ASN A 383 2.52 -19.24 23.80
N SER A 384 2.93 -20.51 23.69
CA SER A 384 2.59 -21.55 24.65
C SER A 384 3.50 -21.47 25.88
N PRO A 385 2.96 -21.58 27.11
CA PRO A 385 3.75 -21.45 28.33
C PRO A 385 4.78 -22.58 28.50
N LYS A 386 4.49 -23.78 27.97
CA LYS A 386 5.41 -24.91 27.90
C LYS A 386 5.22 -25.65 26.58
N VAL A 387 6.30 -25.76 25.81
CA VAL A 387 6.30 -26.51 24.55
C VAL A 387 6.46 -28.00 24.85
N ARG A 388 5.43 -28.80 24.57
CA ARG A 388 5.49 -30.26 24.74
C ARG A 388 6.35 -30.88 23.65
N GLN A 389 7.05 -31.97 23.97
CA GLN A 389 7.91 -32.67 23.01
C GLN A 389 7.12 -33.18 21.79
N ILE A 390 5.87 -33.63 22.02
CA ILE A 390 4.94 -34.06 20.97
C ILE A 390 4.65 -32.94 19.97
N ASP A 391 4.48 -31.69 20.44
CA ASP A 391 4.16 -30.58 19.56
C ASP A 391 5.38 -30.11 18.75
N LYS A 392 6.60 -30.24 19.31
CA LYS A 392 7.84 -30.09 18.53
C LYS A 392 7.95 -31.14 17.44
N GLN A 393 7.68 -32.40 17.78
CA GLN A 393 7.68 -33.49 16.80
C GLN A 393 6.65 -33.23 15.68
N LYS A 394 5.43 -32.81 16.02
CA LYS A 394 4.42 -32.41 15.03
C LYS A 394 4.88 -31.26 14.14
N MET A 395 5.55 -30.25 14.70
CA MET A 395 6.13 -29.14 13.93
C MET A 395 7.20 -29.64 12.95
N THR A 396 8.14 -30.47 13.41
CA THR A 396 9.18 -31.04 12.57
C THR A 396 8.58 -31.92 11.47
N GLN A 397 7.59 -32.77 11.80
CA GLN A 397 6.88 -33.60 10.82
C GLN A 397 6.18 -32.75 9.75
N ARG A 398 5.50 -31.66 10.13
CA ARG A 398 4.87 -30.73 9.18
C ARG A 398 5.91 -30.01 8.32
N GLU A 399 7.06 -29.63 8.89
CA GLU A 399 8.17 -29.02 8.16
C GLU A 399 8.80 -29.98 7.15
N GLU A 400 9.04 -31.23 7.54
CA GLU A 400 9.51 -32.30 6.66
C GLU A 400 8.50 -32.59 5.54
N ALA A 401 7.20 -32.65 5.85
CA ALA A 401 6.16 -32.81 4.84
C ALA A 401 6.13 -31.63 3.84
N LEU A 402 6.27 -30.40 4.31
CA LEU A 402 6.41 -29.21 3.45
C LEU A 402 7.67 -29.30 2.58
N GLN A 403 8.80 -29.77 3.13
CA GLN A 403 10.03 -29.96 2.37
C GLN A 403 9.88 -31.07 1.31
N LYS A 404 9.24 -32.19 1.64
CA LYS A 404 8.96 -33.28 0.68
C LYS A 404 8.14 -32.78 -0.51
N ILE A 405 7.11 -31.97 -0.27
CA ILE A 405 6.31 -31.36 -1.36
C ILE A 405 7.16 -30.41 -2.20
N ARG A 406 8.02 -29.57 -1.57
CA ARG A 406 8.92 -28.65 -2.29
C ARG A 406 9.99 -29.37 -3.11
N GLN A 407 10.47 -30.52 -2.66
CA GLN A 407 11.53 -31.27 -3.33
C GLN A 407 11.03 -32.08 -4.52
N LYS A 408 9.72 -32.40 -4.57
CA LYS A 408 9.09 -33.14 -5.66
C LYS A 408 9.32 -32.42 -7.00
N ASN A 409 10.06 -33.05 -7.90
CA ASN A 409 10.46 -32.47 -9.20
C ASN A 409 9.24 -31.98 -10.01
N THR A 410 8.12 -32.70 -9.94
CA THR A 410 6.88 -32.32 -10.64
C THR A 410 6.23 -31.04 -10.12
N MET A 411 6.67 -30.47 -9.01
CA MET A 411 6.09 -29.27 -8.36
C MET A 411 7.13 -28.15 -8.21
N ARG A 412 8.34 -28.34 -8.75
CA ARG A 412 9.38 -27.31 -8.74
C ARG A 412 9.01 -26.19 -9.70
N ARG A 413 9.46 -24.99 -9.35
CA ARG A 413 9.23 -23.78 -10.14
C ARG A 413 10.23 -23.64 -11.27
N GLU A 414 11.46 -24.10 -11.06
CA GLU A 414 12.49 -24.18 -12.09
C GLU A 414 12.24 -25.44 -12.91
N VAL A 415 12.11 -25.27 -14.23
CA VAL A 415 11.88 -26.38 -15.17
C VAL A 415 12.89 -26.26 -16.30
N THR A 416 13.56 -27.37 -16.58
CA THR A 416 14.34 -27.51 -17.81
C THR A 416 13.43 -28.10 -18.87
N VAL A 417 13.28 -27.38 -19.98
CA VAL A 417 12.47 -27.78 -21.12
C VAL A 417 13.40 -28.14 -22.28
N GLU A 418 13.19 -29.30 -22.86
CA GLU A 418 13.96 -29.80 -24.00
C GLU A 418 13.05 -29.82 -25.24
N LEU A 419 13.47 -29.16 -26.32
CA LEU A 419 12.70 -28.99 -27.54
C LEU A 419 13.52 -29.37 -28.77
N SER A 420 12.90 -30.00 -29.77
CA SER A 420 13.53 -30.14 -31.08
C SER A 420 13.69 -28.77 -31.75
N SER A 421 14.84 -28.49 -32.35
CA SER A 421 15.07 -27.25 -33.13
C SER A 421 14.38 -27.21 -34.49
N GLN A 422 13.62 -28.25 -34.85
CA GLN A 422 12.85 -28.31 -36.10
C GLN A 422 11.75 -27.23 -36.15
N GLY A 423 11.72 -26.42 -37.21
CA GLY A 423 10.68 -25.40 -37.42
C GLY A 423 10.92 -24.07 -36.70
N PHE A 424 12.02 -23.92 -35.97
CA PHE A 424 12.42 -22.68 -35.30
C PHE A 424 13.29 -21.78 -36.18
N TRP A 425 13.05 -20.48 -36.08
CA TRP A 425 13.75 -19.43 -36.81
C TRP A 425 14.50 -18.50 -35.84
N LYS A 426 15.71 -18.07 -36.22
CA LYS A 426 16.45 -17.05 -35.47
C LYS A 426 15.83 -15.66 -35.69
N THR A 427 15.56 -14.92 -34.61
CA THR A 427 14.96 -13.57 -34.68
C THR A 427 15.99 -12.45 -34.78
N GLY A 428 17.22 -12.69 -34.31
CA GLY A 428 18.27 -11.65 -34.20
C GLY A 428 18.14 -10.76 -32.96
N ILE A 429 17.13 -10.98 -32.12
CA ILE A 429 16.88 -10.24 -30.88
C ILE A 429 17.26 -11.11 -29.69
N ARG A 430 17.96 -10.54 -28.69
CA ARG A 430 18.31 -11.24 -27.44
C ARG A 430 17.41 -10.83 -26.28
N SER A 431 17.64 -11.43 -25.10
CA SER A 431 16.78 -11.27 -23.92
C SER A 431 16.81 -9.87 -23.28
N ASP A 432 17.86 -9.09 -23.50
CA ASP A 432 18.01 -7.71 -23.01
C ASP A 432 16.92 -6.77 -23.57
N VAL A 433 16.64 -6.87 -24.87
CA VAL A 433 15.57 -6.12 -25.54
C VAL A 433 14.20 -6.50 -24.98
N CYS A 434 13.96 -7.81 -24.78
CA CYS A 434 12.72 -8.31 -24.20
C CYS A 434 12.52 -7.80 -22.76
N GLN A 435 13.58 -7.76 -21.94
CA GLN A 435 13.48 -7.26 -20.57
C GLN A 435 13.06 -5.79 -20.51
N HIS A 436 13.62 -4.94 -21.37
CA HIS A 436 13.25 -3.53 -21.49
C HIS A 436 11.84 -3.36 -22.06
N ALA A 437 11.49 -4.14 -23.08
CA ALA A 437 10.16 -4.13 -23.70
C ALA A 437 9.04 -4.41 -22.68
N MET A 438 9.27 -5.32 -21.73
CA MET A 438 8.30 -5.63 -20.66
C MET A 438 8.08 -4.50 -19.65
N MET A 439 8.94 -3.48 -19.60
CA MET A 439 8.78 -2.30 -18.74
C MET A 439 7.95 -1.19 -19.41
N LEU A 440 7.86 -1.18 -20.74
CA LEU A 440 7.15 -0.15 -21.52
C LEU A 440 5.63 -0.10 -21.26
N PRO A 441 4.91 -1.23 -21.06
CA PRO A 441 3.50 -1.17 -20.71
C PRO A 441 3.21 -0.42 -19.40
N VAL A 442 4.09 -0.56 -18.40
CA VAL A 442 3.98 0.15 -17.12
C VAL A 442 4.16 1.65 -17.34
N LEU A 443 5.21 2.03 -18.08
CA LEU A 443 5.49 3.43 -18.41
C LEU A 443 4.34 4.07 -19.20
N THR A 444 3.85 3.41 -20.25
CA THR A 444 2.75 3.94 -21.06
C THR A 444 1.44 4.05 -20.31
N HIS A 445 1.14 3.11 -19.41
CA HIS A 445 0.00 3.24 -18.52
C HIS A 445 0.17 4.44 -17.59
N HIS A 446 1.33 4.57 -16.92
CA HIS A 446 1.63 5.67 -16.02
C HIS A 446 1.45 7.03 -16.71
N ILE A 447 2.03 7.20 -17.89
CA ILE A 447 1.88 8.44 -18.68
C ILE A 447 0.42 8.70 -19.02
N ARG A 448 -0.30 7.70 -19.55
CA ARG A 448 -1.73 7.84 -19.91
C ARG A 448 -2.59 8.17 -18.71
N TYR A 449 -2.30 7.54 -17.57
CA TYR A 449 -3.03 7.75 -16.34
C TYR A 449 -2.85 9.19 -15.86
N HIS A 450 -1.61 9.68 -15.77
CA HIS A 450 -1.33 11.08 -15.41
C HIS A 450 -1.95 12.09 -16.38
N GLN A 451 -1.99 11.78 -17.69
CA GLN A 451 -2.73 12.60 -18.66
C GLN A 451 -4.25 12.62 -18.37
N CYS A 452 -4.83 11.49 -17.96
CA CYS A 452 -6.23 11.45 -17.52
C CYS A 452 -6.43 12.24 -16.21
N LEU A 453 -5.48 12.21 -15.29
CA LEU A 453 -5.55 12.96 -14.03
C LEU A 453 -5.53 14.48 -14.25
N MET A 454 -4.87 14.97 -15.30
CA MET A 454 -4.97 16.38 -15.69
C MET A 454 -6.39 16.79 -16.10
N HIS A 455 -7.21 15.84 -16.56
CA HIS A 455 -8.63 16.10 -16.80
C HIS A 455 -9.42 16.10 -15.49
N LEU A 456 -9.08 15.20 -14.56
CA LEU A 456 -9.68 15.15 -13.24
C LEU A 456 -9.44 16.44 -12.45
N ASP A 457 -8.25 17.04 -12.51
CA ASP A 457 -7.97 18.36 -11.90
C ASP A 457 -8.97 19.43 -12.36
N LYS A 458 -9.33 19.42 -13.65
CA LYS A 458 -10.29 20.38 -14.21
C LYS A 458 -11.70 20.15 -13.67
N LEU A 459 -12.09 18.90 -13.41
CA LEU A 459 -13.37 18.56 -12.78
C LEU A 459 -13.38 18.98 -11.30
N ILE A 460 -12.30 18.70 -10.57
CA ILE A 460 -12.11 19.12 -9.17
C ILE A 460 -11.92 20.65 -9.06
N ALA A 461 -11.58 21.33 -10.15
CA ALA A 461 -11.21 22.75 -10.20
C ALA A 461 -10.12 23.13 -9.19
N TYR A 462 -9.25 22.17 -8.89
CA TYR A 462 -8.05 22.33 -8.08
C TYR A 462 -6.94 21.55 -8.79
N VAL A 463 -5.80 22.20 -9.01
CA VAL A 463 -4.67 21.59 -9.73
C VAL A 463 -3.61 21.18 -8.70
N PHE A 464 -3.46 19.87 -8.52
CA PHE A 464 -2.45 19.34 -7.61
C PHE A 464 -1.03 19.67 -8.09
N LYS A 465 -0.18 20.16 -7.18
CA LYS A 465 1.25 20.39 -7.44
C LYS A 465 2.00 19.06 -7.34
N GLU A 466 1.70 18.25 -6.34
CA GLU A 466 2.28 16.94 -6.10
C GLU A 466 1.43 15.83 -6.75
N ARG A 467 1.75 15.51 -8.00
CA ARG A 467 1.05 14.47 -8.78
C ARG A 467 1.08 13.08 -8.14
N CYS A 468 2.12 12.77 -7.36
CA CYS A 468 2.23 11.52 -6.63
C CYS A 468 1.14 11.38 -5.57
N LEU A 469 0.75 12.49 -4.92
CA LEU A 469 -0.33 12.50 -3.92
C LEU A 469 -1.69 12.23 -4.56
N LEU A 470 -1.97 12.89 -5.69
CA LEU A 470 -3.20 12.65 -6.47
C LEU A 470 -3.28 11.20 -7.00
N GLN A 471 -2.15 10.63 -7.39
CA GLN A 471 -2.10 9.23 -7.77
C GLN A 471 -2.36 8.31 -6.57
N LEU A 472 -1.71 8.56 -5.42
CA LEU A 472 -1.89 7.78 -4.18
C LEU A 472 -3.34 7.77 -3.69
N LEU A 473 -4.03 8.91 -3.79
CA LEU A 473 -5.46 9.06 -3.51
C LEU A 473 -6.33 8.01 -4.22
N LEU A 474 -6.06 7.77 -5.49
CA LEU A 474 -6.91 6.98 -6.37
C LEU A 474 -6.58 5.48 -6.31
N PHE A 475 -5.55 5.10 -5.56
CA PHE A 475 -5.20 3.72 -5.24
C PHE A 475 -6.11 3.18 -4.12
N TRP A 476 -7.15 2.44 -4.52
CA TRP A 476 -8.06 1.83 -3.56
C TRP A 476 -7.60 0.44 -3.09
N GLY A 477 -7.42 0.31 -1.78
CA GLY A 477 -7.37 -0.96 -1.06
C GLY A 477 -6.05 -1.76 -1.14
N ARG A 478 -5.90 -2.67 -0.17
CA ARG A 478 -4.81 -3.66 0.01
C ARG A 478 -4.66 -4.67 -1.15
N GLN A 479 -5.44 -4.52 -2.22
CA GLN A 479 -5.75 -5.54 -3.22
C GLN A 479 -5.25 -5.21 -4.64
N ILE A 480 -4.38 -4.21 -4.80
CA ILE A 480 -3.63 -4.03 -6.04
C ILE A 480 -2.26 -4.69 -5.85
N PRO A 481 -2.10 -5.98 -6.15
CA PRO A 481 -0.80 -6.62 -5.97
C PRO A 481 0.26 -6.10 -6.95
N LEU A 482 -0.08 -5.40 -8.04
CA LEU A 482 0.87 -5.01 -9.09
C LEU A 482 0.42 -3.74 -9.85
N ASN A 483 1.33 -2.77 -10.04
CA ASN A 483 1.16 -1.55 -10.87
C ASN A 483 1.19 -1.85 -12.39
N PHE A 484 0.52 -2.92 -12.85
CA PHE A 484 0.50 -3.31 -14.27
C PHE A 484 -0.91 -3.19 -14.84
N SER A 485 -1.02 -2.57 -16.02
CA SER A 485 -2.29 -2.41 -16.76
C SER A 485 -2.36 -3.22 -18.05
N CYS A 486 -1.31 -3.98 -18.36
CA CYS A 486 -1.44 -5.10 -19.30
C CYS A 486 -2.02 -6.29 -18.52
N HIS A 487 -2.86 -7.11 -19.18
CA HIS A 487 -3.50 -8.28 -18.57
C HIS A 487 -2.51 -9.05 -17.69
N LYS A 488 -2.95 -9.41 -16.48
CA LYS A 488 -2.10 -9.85 -15.36
C LYS A 488 -1.11 -10.98 -15.75
N GLU A 489 -1.34 -11.69 -16.85
CA GLU A 489 -0.69 -12.92 -17.33
C GLU A 489 0.48 -12.72 -18.30
N SER A 490 0.36 -11.83 -19.29
CA SER A 490 1.41 -11.64 -20.30
C SER A 490 2.72 -11.10 -19.72
N ALA A 491 2.65 -10.46 -18.54
CA ALA A 491 3.80 -9.96 -17.78
C ALA A 491 4.24 -10.88 -16.60
N LYS A 492 3.57 -12.02 -16.40
CA LYS A 492 3.55 -12.76 -15.12
C LYS A 492 4.71 -13.72 -14.89
N SER A 493 5.66 -13.84 -15.82
CA SER A 493 6.91 -14.60 -15.58
C SER A 493 7.85 -13.91 -14.57
N SER A 494 7.57 -12.66 -14.21
CA SER A 494 8.40 -11.88 -13.30
C SER A 494 7.55 -10.91 -12.48
N MET A 495 7.23 -11.24 -11.22
CA MET A 495 7.03 -10.27 -10.11
C MET A 495 6.09 -10.76 -9.02
N TRP A 496 6.60 -11.03 -7.82
CA TRP A 496 5.87 -10.88 -6.56
C TRP A 496 6.87 -10.74 -5.39
N SER A 497 6.73 -9.66 -4.60
CA SER A 497 6.80 -9.61 -3.12
C SER A 497 7.20 -8.20 -2.66
N CYS A 498 6.27 -7.50 -2.01
CA CYS A 498 6.54 -6.23 -1.32
C CYS A 498 7.75 -6.32 -0.38
N GLY A 499 8.58 -5.27 -0.44
CA GLY A 499 9.65 -4.96 0.48
C GLY A 499 10.07 -3.51 0.30
N GLY A 500 9.44 -2.60 1.05
CA GLY A 500 9.73 -1.17 1.08
C GLY A 500 8.60 -0.43 1.79
N THR A 501 8.91 0.18 2.93
CA THR A 501 8.03 0.91 3.86
C THR A 501 7.55 2.23 3.25
N LEU A 502 6.56 2.17 2.38
CA LEU A 502 5.65 3.29 2.13
C LEU A 502 4.25 2.67 2.01
N ILE A 503 3.30 3.14 2.83
CA ILE A 503 1.92 2.68 2.76
C ILE A 503 1.33 3.25 1.46
N ASN A 504 1.32 2.45 0.41
CA ASN A 504 0.89 2.86 -0.95
C ASN A 504 -0.64 2.78 -1.14
N HIS A 505 -1.42 3.04 -0.09
CA HIS A 505 -2.88 2.97 -0.13
C HIS A 505 -3.48 4.27 0.40
N ASN A 506 -4.65 4.62 -0.12
CA ASN A 506 -5.36 5.84 0.25
C ASN A 506 -6.00 5.82 1.65
N GLU A 507 -5.95 4.70 2.38
CA GLU A 507 -6.55 4.53 3.73
C GLU A 507 -6.12 5.62 4.73
N ARG A 508 -4.87 6.09 4.67
CA ARG A 508 -4.41 7.17 5.56
C ARG A 508 -5.01 8.53 5.18
N LEU A 509 -5.19 8.78 3.87
CA LEU A 509 -5.81 9.99 3.37
C LEU A 509 -7.32 9.97 3.64
N GLU A 510 -7.96 8.81 3.54
CA GLU A 510 -9.34 8.58 3.95
C GLU A 510 -9.51 8.96 5.43
N PHE A 511 -8.65 8.45 6.31
CA PHE A 511 -8.66 8.79 7.74
C PHE A 511 -8.56 10.30 8.01
N LEU A 512 -7.70 11.01 7.27
CA LEU A 512 -7.60 12.47 7.38
C LEU A 512 -8.82 13.18 6.81
N GLY A 513 -9.29 12.71 5.65
CA GLY A 513 -10.42 13.27 4.92
C GLY A 513 -11.75 13.15 5.63
N ASP A 514 -11.99 12.02 6.31
CA ASP A 514 -13.13 11.81 7.22
C ASP A 514 -13.20 12.93 8.26
N ALA A 515 -12.09 13.17 8.98
CA ALA A 515 -12.02 14.23 9.98
C ALA A 515 -12.19 15.64 9.38
N VAL A 516 -11.69 15.88 8.16
CA VAL A 516 -11.89 17.16 7.44
C VAL A 516 -13.35 17.37 7.06
N VAL A 517 -14.02 16.36 6.51
CA VAL A 517 -15.44 16.44 6.11
C VAL A 517 -16.33 16.61 7.34
N GLU A 518 -16.07 15.88 8.42
CA GLU A 518 -16.77 16.05 9.70
C GLU A 518 -16.56 17.47 10.27
N PHE A 519 -15.33 17.98 10.27
CA PHE A 519 -15.06 19.33 10.74
C PHE A 519 -15.78 20.41 9.90
N LEU A 520 -15.66 20.35 8.56
CA LEU A 520 -16.31 21.32 7.67
C LEU A 520 -17.82 21.32 7.88
N THR A 521 -18.45 20.14 7.89
CA THR A 521 -19.90 20.02 8.12
C THR A 521 -20.31 20.55 9.48
N SER A 522 -19.60 20.22 10.56
CA SER A 522 -19.87 20.72 11.91
C SER A 522 -19.77 22.24 12.02
N VAL A 523 -18.72 22.85 11.46
CA VAL A 523 -18.53 24.32 11.47
C VAL A 523 -19.66 25.01 10.72
N HIS A 524 -19.92 24.59 9.47
CA HIS A 524 -20.95 25.22 8.64
C HIS A 524 -22.34 25.12 9.28
N LEU A 525 -22.72 23.94 9.79
CA LEU A 525 -24.01 23.77 10.47
C LEU A 525 -24.10 24.60 11.75
N TYR A 526 -23.00 24.74 12.50
CA TYR A 526 -22.95 25.55 13.71
C TYR A 526 -23.20 27.04 13.43
N TYR A 527 -22.55 27.62 12.41
CA TYR A 527 -22.73 29.04 12.08
C TYR A 527 -24.04 29.34 11.34
N LEU A 528 -24.49 28.46 10.44
CA LEU A 528 -25.72 28.67 9.67
C LEU A 528 -27.00 28.52 10.48
N PHE A 529 -26.98 27.74 11.57
CA PHE A 529 -28.17 27.49 12.40
C PHE A 529 -27.96 27.88 13.87
N PRO A 530 -27.85 29.18 14.22
CA PRO A 530 -27.55 29.62 15.59
C PRO A 530 -28.60 29.22 16.65
N SER A 531 -29.85 29.05 16.23
CA SER A 531 -30.99 28.70 17.09
C SER A 531 -31.24 27.19 17.22
N LEU A 532 -30.52 26.35 16.45
CA LEU A 532 -30.73 24.90 16.43
C LEU A 532 -29.92 24.21 17.53
N GLU A 533 -30.57 23.29 18.26
CA GLU A 533 -29.93 22.49 19.30
C GLU A 533 -28.98 21.42 18.72
N GLU A 534 -28.11 20.89 19.59
CA GLU A 534 -27.11 19.87 19.24
C GLU A 534 -27.71 18.66 18.53
N GLY A 535 -28.85 18.14 19.00
CA GLY A 535 -29.50 16.96 18.40
C GLY A 535 -29.87 17.18 16.93
N GLY A 536 -30.31 18.39 16.56
CA GLY A 536 -30.59 18.75 15.18
C GLY A 536 -29.32 18.85 14.33
N LEU A 537 -28.27 19.50 14.87
CA LEU A 537 -26.97 19.63 14.21
C LEU A 537 -26.33 18.26 13.95
N ALA A 538 -26.32 17.37 14.94
CA ALA A 538 -25.77 16.02 14.82
C ALA A 538 -26.55 15.18 13.79
N THR A 539 -27.87 15.34 13.72
CA THR A 539 -28.70 14.68 12.70
C THR A 539 -28.34 15.14 11.30
N TYR A 540 -28.21 16.45 11.07
CA TYR A 540 -27.79 16.99 9.78
C TYR A 540 -26.37 16.58 9.41
N ARG A 541 -25.42 16.63 10.35
CA ARG A 541 -24.04 16.17 10.14
C ARG A 541 -24.03 14.72 9.67
N THR A 542 -24.70 13.84 10.41
CA THR A 542 -24.74 12.39 10.10
C THR A 542 -25.35 12.12 8.73
N ALA A 543 -26.41 12.86 8.35
CA ALA A 543 -27.02 12.73 7.03
C ALA A 543 -26.09 13.18 5.89
N ILE A 544 -25.29 14.24 6.10
CA ILE A 544 -24.37 14.76 5.09
C ILE A 544 -23.12 13.87 4.96
N VAL A 545 -22.58 13.39 6.07
CA VAL A 545 -21.33 12.61 6.12
C VAL A 545 -21.55 11.11 5.82
N GLN A 546 -22.80 10.64 5.74
CA GLN A 546 -23.09 9.24 5.43
C GLN A 546 -22.45 8.79 4.10
N ASN A 547 -21.81 7.62 4.08
CA ASN A 547 -21.12 7.08 2.90
C ASN A 547 -22.00 7.02 1.64
N GLN A 548 -23.31 6.81 1.77
CA GLN A 548 -24.25 6.82 0.65
C GLN A 548 -24.31 8.18 -0.04
N HIS A 549 -24.34 9.26 0.75
CA HIS A 549 -24.35 10.61 0.24
C HIS A 549 -22.98 10.99 -0.32
N LEU A 550 -21.88 10.63 0.35
CA LEU A 550 -20.52 10.85 -0.15
C LEU A 550 -20.27 10.11 -1.47
N ALA A 551 -20.77 8.89 -1.65
CA ALA A 551 -20.70 8.18 -2.93
C ALA A 551 -21.48 8.90 -4.04
N MET A 552 -22.60 9.54 -3.72
CA MET A 552 -23.35 10.37 -4.67
C MET A 552 -22.54 11.61 -5.08
N LEU A 553 -21.88 12.28 -4.13
CA LEU A 553 -20.99 13.41 -4.40
C LEU A 553 -19.78 12.99 -5.24
N ALA A 554 -19.17 11.84 -4.92
CA ALA A 554 -18.10 11.22 -5.69
C ALA A 554 -18.50 10.97 -7.15
N LYS A 555 -19.76 10.56 -7.38
CA LYS A 555 -20.30 10.32 -8.73
C LYS A 555 -20.44 11.62 -9.53
N LYS A 556 -20.71 12.77 -8.89
CA LYS A 556 -20.73 14.08 -9.58
C LYS A 556 -19.35 14.45 -10.15
N LEU A 557 -18.28 13.97 -9.53
CA LEU A 557 -16.90 14.12 -10.00
C LEU A 557 -16.46 13.01 -10.96
N GLU A 558 -17.35 12.07 -11.29
CA GLU A 558 -17.05 10.87 -12.10
C GLU A 558 -15.87 10.04 -11.57
N LEU A 559 -15.64 10.02 -10.25
CA LEU A 559 -14.46 9.36 -9.64
C LEU A 559 -14.37 7.87 -9.99
N ASP A 560 -15.49 7.20 -10.24
CA ASP A 560 -15.53 5.79 -10.66
C ASP A 560 -14.76 5.52 -11.97
N ARG A 561 -14.58 6.53 -12.82
CA ARG A 561 -13.84 6.43 -14.08
C ARG A 561 -12.33 6.62 -13.91
N PHE A 562 -11.89 7.23 -12.81
CA PHE A 562 -10.49 7.60 -12.55
C PHE A 562 -9.84 6.76 -11.45
N MET A 563 -10.63 6.12 -10.60
CA MET A 563 -10.15 5.23 -9.54
C MET A 563 -9.44 4.00 -10.12
N LEU A 564 -8.32 3.61 -9.50
CA LEU A 564 -7.63 2.37 -9.80
C LEU A 564 -8.29 1.23 -9.03
N TYR A 565 -9.48 0.82 -9.48
CA TYR A 565 -10.23 -0.27 -8.87
C TYR A 565 -9.75 -1.63 -9.41
N ALA A 566 -9.34 -2.54 -8.52
CA ALA A 566 -8.87 -3.85 -8.94
C ALA A 566 -10.04 -4.74 -9.39
N HIS A 567 -9.96 -5.29 -10.61
CA HIS A 567 -10.88 -6.34 -11.05
C HIS A 567 -10.59 -7.64 -10.29
N GLY A 568 -11.39 -7.92 -9.26
CA GLY A 568 -11.57 -9.24 -8.68
C GLY A 568 -12.90 -9.84 -9.15
N PRO A 569 -12.96 -11.17 -9.42
CA PRO A 569 -14.15 -11.83 -9.99
C PRO A 569 -15.42 -11.64 -9.15
N ASP A 570 -15.28 -11.53 -7.82
CA ASP A 570 -16.41 -11.40 -6.88
C ASP A 570 -16.59 -9.99 -6.28
N LEU A 571 -15.69 -9.05 -6.58
CA LEU A 571 -15.64 -7.73 -5.92
C LEU A 571 -16.42 -6.63 -6.67
N CYS A 572 -16.84 -6.85 -7.92
CA CYS A 572 -17.56 -5.84 -8.70
C CYS A 572 -19.07 -5.79 -8.38
N ARG A 573 -19.44 -5.83 -7.10
CA ARG A 573 -20.82 -5.53 -6.68
C ARG A 573 -21.01 -4.02 -6.62
N GLU A 574 -22.20 -3.56 -6.97
CA GLU A 574 -22.51 -2.13 -6.98
C GLU A 574 -22.39 -1.48 -5.59
N SER A 575 -22.72 -2.22 -4.52
CA SER A 575 -22.53 -1.76 -3.13
C SER A 575 -21.07 -1.47 -2.81
N ASP A 576 -20.19 -2.37 -3.20
CA ASP A 576 -18.78 -2.33 -2.84
C ASP A 576 -18.07 -1.21 -3.60
N LEU A 577 -18.46 -1.00 -4.86
CA LEU A 577 -18.00 0.14 -5.66
C LEU A 577 -18.46 1.47 -5.04
N ARG A 578 -19.72 1.60 -4.60
CA ARG A 578 -20.21 2.82 -3.94
C ARG A 578 -19.46 3.11 -2.64
N HIS A 579 -19.20 2.09 -1.83
CA HIS A 579 -18.36 2.23 -0.65
C HIS A 579 -16.94 2.69 -1.00
N ALA A 580 -16.31 2.07 -2.01
CA ALA A 580 -14.98 2.47 -2.47
C ALA A 580 -14.95 3.93 -2.96
N MET A 581 -16.00 4.39 -3.64
CA MET A 581 -16.14 5.77 -4.11
C MET A 581 -16.27 6.76 -2.95
N ALA A 582 -17.03 6.44 -1.90
CA ALA A 582 -17.16 7.29 -0.72
C ALA A 582 -15.81 7.48 -0.02
N ASN A 583 -15.09 6.38 0.25
CA ASN A 583 -13.77 6.40 0.85
C ASN A 583 -12.75 7.16 -0.01
N CYS A 584 -12.81 7.00 -1.33
CA CYS A 584 -11.96 7.75 -2.26
C CYS A 584 -12.28 9.24 -2.26
N PHE A 585 -13.55 9.61 -2.08
CA PHE A 585 -13.97 11.01 -1.94
C PHE A 585 -13.47 11.63 -0.64
N GLU A 586 -13.56 10.93 0.49
CA GLU A 586 -12.96 11.38 1.75
C GLU A 586 -11.45 11.56 1.58
N ALA A 587 -10.76 10.55 1.02
CA ALA A 587 -9.34 10.67 0.73
C ALA A 587 -9.01 11.88 -0.17
N LEU A 588 -9.91 12.26 -1.09
CA LEU A 588 -9.73 13.42 -1.96
C LEU A 588 -9.80 14.70 -1.14
N MET A 589 -10.78 14.81 -0.24
CA MET A 589 -10.89 15.93 0.68
C MET A 589 -9.66 16.03 1.59
N GLY A 590 -9.14 14.91 2.09
CA GLY A 590 -7.92 14.87 2.88
C GLY A 590 -6.67 15.29 2.10
N ALA A 591 -6.56 14.88 0.83
CA ALA A 591 -5.44 15.26 -0.04
C ALA A 591 -5.46 16.76 -0.41
N VAL A 592 -6.64 17.31 -0.73
CA VAL A 592 -6.82 18.75 -0.99
C VAL A 592 -6.52 19.56 0.27
N TYR A 593 -6.98 19.10 1.44
CA TYR A 593 -6.67 19.73 2.73
C TYR A 593 -5.16 19.77 2.99
N LEU A 594 -4.46 18.66 2.76
CA LEU A 594 -3.02 18.55 3.03
C LEU A 594 -2.16 19.46 2.15
N GLU A 595 -2.51 19.62 0.86
CA GLU A 595 -1.73 20.40 -0.08
C GLU A 595 -2.21 21.86 -0.22
N GLY A 596 -3.53 22.05 -0.32
CA GLY A 596 -4.19 23.34 -0.55
C GLY A 596 -4.67 24.04 0.71
N GLY A 597 -4.72 23.35 1.84
CA GLY A 597 -5.21 23.87 3.12
C GLY A 597 -6.73 23.80 3.27
N LEU A 598 -7.21 24.32 4.40
CA LEU A 598 -8.62 24.23 4.79
C LEU A 598 -9.57 24.97 3.84
N GLU A 599 -9.14 26.12 3.32
CA GLU A 599 -9.98 26.98 2.48
C GLU A 599 -10.31 26.34 1.13
N GLU A 600 -9.33 25.69 0.50
CA GLU A 600 -9.52 24.97 -0.76
C GLU A 600 -10.46 23.77 -0.58
N ALA A 601 -10.28 23.01 0.52
CA ALA A 601 -11.18 21.92 0.88
C ALA A 601 -12.62 22.43 1.13
N ARG A 602 -12.78 23.55 1.83
CA ARG A 602 -14.07 24.19 2.11
C ARG A 602 -14.79 24.60 0.82
N GLN A 603 -14.07 25.26 -0.10
CA GLN A 603 -14.62 25.69 -1.38
C GLN A 603 -15.02 24.51 -2.28
N LEU A 604 -14.19 23.46 -2.31
CA LEU A 604 -14.47 22.23 -3.05
C LEU A 604 -15.71 21.54 -2.50
N PHE A 605 -15.79 21.34 -1.18
CA PHE A 605 -16.91 20.66 -0.54
C PHE A 605 -18.23 21.40 -0.78
N GLY A 606 -18.26 22.72 -0.55
CA GLY A 606 -19.46 23.54 -0.79
C GLY A 606 -19.94 23.51 -2.24
N ARG A 607 -19.01 23.46 -3.21
CA ARG A 607 -19.34 23.35 -4.65
C ARG A 607 -20.01 22.03 -5.01
N LEU A 608 -19.60 20.95 -4.38
CA LEU A 608 -20.12 19.62 -4.67
C LEU A 608 -21.43 19.35 -3.93
N LEU A 609 -21.58 19.92 -2.73
CA LEU A 609 -22.77 19.78 -1.91
C LEU A 609 -23.99 20.46 -2.57
N PHE A 610 -23.84 21.70 -3.05
CA PHE A 610 -24.94 22.47 -3.65
C PHE A 610 -24.72 22.71 -5.15
N ASN A 611 -25.71 22.32 -5.97
CA ASN A 611 -25.67 22.55 -7.41
C ASN A 611 -26.02 24.00 -7.79
N SER A 612 -26.85 24.67 -7.00
CA SER A 612 -27.26 26.06 -7.21
C SER A 612 -26.23 27.03 -6.62
N GLU A 613 -25.85 28.04 -7.40
CA GLU A 613 -24.88 29.06 -6.99
C GLU A 613 -25.35 29.85 -5.75
N ASP A 614 -26.63 30.22 -5.70
CA ASP A 614 -27.21 30.98 -4.58
C ASP A 614 -27.02 30.28 -3.22
N LEU A 615 -27.32 28.97 -3.14
CA LEU A 615 -27.15 28.20 -1.90
C LEU A 615 -25.67 28.01 -1.55
N ARG A 616 -24.81 27.88 -2.57
CA ARG A 616 -23.37 27.72 -2.37
C ARG A 616 -22.77 28.98 -1.76
N GLU A 617 -23.15 30.17 -2.25
CA GLU A 617 -22.66 31.42 -1.69
C GLU A 617 -23.06 31.59 -0.22
N VAL A 618 -24.31 31.26 0.13
CA VAL A 618 -24.78 31.30 1.53
C VAL A 618 -24.04 30.29 2.40
N TRP A 619 -23.81 29.06 1.89
CA TRP A 619 -23.07 28.05 2.63
C TRP A 619 -21.62 28.47 2.89
N LEU A 620 -20.94 29.00 1.86
CA LEU A 620 -19.55 29.40 1.96
C LEU A 620 -19.38 30.68 2.80
N ASN A 621 -20.32 31.61 2.75
CA ASN A 621 -20.25 32.87 3.49
C ASN A 621 -21.21 32.85 4.68
N TYR A 622 -20.93 31.96 5.64
CA TYR A 622 -21.73 31.88 6.86
C TYR A 622 -21.57 33.13 7.74
N PRO A 623 -22.61 33.55 8.48
CA PRO A 623 -22.55 34.71 9.35
C PRO A 623 -21.68 34.46 10.58
N PRO A 624 -21.10 35.51 11.20
CA PRO A 624 -20.36 35.37 12.46
C PRO A 624 -21.29 35.00 13.63
N HIS A 625 -20.70 34.57 14.75
CA HIS A 625 -21.47 34.10 15.89
C HIS A 625 -22.37 35.23 16.48
N PRO A 626 -23.61 34.95 16.94
CA PRO A 626 -24.50 36.00 17.44
C PRO A 626 -23.92 36.88 18.56
N LEU A 627 -23.05 36.33 19.42
CA LEU A 627 -22.36 37.11 20.46
C LEU A 627 -21.35 38.11 19.87
N GLN A 628 -20.70 37.78 18.76
CA GLN A 628 -19.79 38.67 18.04
C GLN A 628 -20.58 39.70 17.22
N VAL A 629 -21.77 39.35 16.71
CA VAL A 629 -22.66 40.29 16.00
C VAL A 629 -23.16 41.39 16.93
N GLN A 630 -23.41 41.09 18.19
CA GLN A 630 -23.86 42.09 19.17
C GLN A 630 -22.77 43.14 19.47
N GLU A 631 -21.50 42.72 19.51
CA GLU A 631 -20.37 43.61 19.76
C GLU A 631 -19.24 43.32 18.75
N PRO A 632 -19.24 43.93 17.55
CA PRO A 632 -18.33 43.54 16.48
C PRO A 632 -16.83 43.71 16.79
N GLN A 633 -16.47 44.67 17.65
CA GLN A 633 -15.07 45.00 17.94
C GLN A 633 -14.53 44.21 19.14
N THR A 634 -15.17 44.32 20.31
CA THR A 634 -14.80 43.59 21.53
C THR A 634 -15.90 43.75 22.57
N ASP A 635 -16.06 42.77 23.45
CA ASP A 635 -17.03 42.80 24.55
C ASP A 635 -16.37 43.06 25.93
N ARG A 636 -15.10 43.44 25.96
CA ARG A 636 -14.32 43.67 27.19
C ARG A 636 -14.89 44.75 28.12
N GLN A 637 -15.66 45.69 27.57
CA GLN A 637 -16.35 46.72 28.36
C GLN A 637 -17.34 46.12 29.37
N LEU A 638 -17.88 44.92 29.08
CA LEU A 638 -18.83 44.23 29.96
C LEU A 638 -18.16 43.62 31.20
N ILE A 639 -16.83 43.48 31.22
CA ILE A 639 -16.08 42.89 32.34
C ILE A 639 -16.29 43.71 33.61
N GLU A 640 -16.23 45.04 33.54
CA GLU A 640 -16.42 45.91 34.70
C GLU A 640 -17.83 45.74 35.32
N THR A 641 -18.82 45.51 34.47
CA THR A 641 -20.23 45.40 34.89
C THR A 641 -20.66 44.00 35.34
N SER A 642 -19.90 42.95 35.00
CA SER A 642 -20.30 41.56 35.23
C SER A 642 -19.32 40.80 36.13
N PRO A 643 -19.74 40.35 37.33
CA PRO A 643 -18.87 39.62 38.25
C PRO A 643 -18.45 38.24 37.71
N VAL A 644 -19.25 37.65 36.82
CA VAL A 644 -18.92 36.37 36.17
C VAL A 644 -17.77 36.55 35.18
N LEU A 645 -17.78 37.65 34.41
CA LEU A 645 -16.72 37.93 33.45
C LEU A 645 -15.39 38.25 34.15
N GLN A 646 -15.41 38.97 35.28
CA GLN A 646 -14.21 39.23 36.08
C GLN A 646 -13.52 37.94 36.54
N LYS A 647 -14.31 36.93 36.93
CA LYS A 647 -13.80 35.62 37.30
C LYS A 647 -13.18 34.89 36.10
N LEU A 648 -13.80 34.96 34.93
CA LEU A 648 -13.28 34.34 33.70
C LEU A 648 -12.01 35.03 33.19
N THR A 649 -11.81 36.33 33.45
CA THR A 649 -10.56 37.02 33.11
C THR A 649 -9.36 36.46 33.86
N GLN A 650 -9.55 35.98 35.10
CA GLN A 650 -8.48 35.29 35.84
C GLN A 650 -8.06 33.98 35.15
N PHE A 651 -9.02 33.29 34.52
CA PHE A 651 -8.75 32.10 33.73
C PHE A 651 -8.09 32.41 32.38
N GLU A 652 -8.45 33.53 31.73
CA GLU A 652 -7.72 34.01 30.55
C GLU A 652 -6.23 34.27 30.86
N GLU A 653 -5.96 34.91 32.01
CA GLU A 653 -4.61 35.18 32.48
C GLU A 653 -3.84 33.89 32.80
N SER A 654 -4.49 32.90 33.41
CA SER A 654 -3.84 31.62 33.74
C SER A 654 -3.49 30.80 32.50
N ILE A 655 -4.32 30.85 31.45
CA ILE A 655 -4.05 30.20 30.17
C ILE A 655 -3.05 31.01 29.31
N GLY A 656 -3.01 32.34 29.49
CA GLY A 656 -2.19 33.23 28.69
C GLY A 656 -2.78 33.56 27.31
N VAL A 657 -4.10 33.39 27.14
CA VAL A 657 -4.81 33.73 25.90
C VAL A 657 -5.89 34.77 26.19
N LEU A 658 -5.72 35.95 25.60
CA LEU A 658 -6.67 37.06 25.73
C LEU A 658 -7.78 36.93 24.68
N PHE A 659 -9.02 36.67 25.09
CA PHE A 659 -10.15 36.66 24.15
C PHE A 659 -10.51 38.08 23.71
N THR A 660 -10.95 38.19 22.47
CA THR A 660 -11.55 39.42 21.92
C THR A 660 -12.99 39.55 22.43
N HIS A 661 -13.71 38.41 22.45
CA HIS A 661 -15.07 38.26 22.92
C HIS A 661 -15.17 37.27 24.10
N VAL A 662 -15.01 37.77 25.32
CA VAL A 662 -15.03 37.00 26.58
C VAL A 662 -16.39 36.32 26.81
N ARG A 663 -17.47 36.79 26.18
CA ARG A 663 -18.78 36.14 26.24
C ARG A 663 -18.80 34.77 25.56
N LEU A 664 -17.93 34.52 24.58
CA LEU A 664 -17.76 33.19 23.99
C LEU A 664 -17.21 32.21 25.03
N LEU A 665 -16.19 32.64 25.77
CA LEU A 665 -15.64 31.89 26.89
C LEU A 665 -16.71 31.69 27.98
N ALA A 666 -17.45 32.72 28.34
CA ALA A 666 -18.55 32.60 29.30
C ALA A 666 -19.62 31.59 28.84
N ARG A 667 -19.96 31.57 27.54
CA ARG A 667 -20.87 30.58 26.97
C ARG A 667 -20.30 29.16 27.06
N ALA A 668 -19.02 28.95 26.75
CA ALA A 668 -18.36 27.65 26.86
C ALA A 668 -18.35 27.07 28.28
N PHE A 669 -18.25 27.93 29.29
CA PHE A 669 -18.29 27.55 30.71
C PHE A 669 -19.72 27.45 31.29
N THR A 670 -20.75 27.75 30.49
CA THR A 670 -22.15 27.68 30.93
C THR A 670 -22.73 26.29 30.74
N LEU A 671 -22.96 25.59 31.86
CA LEU A 671 -23.52 24.25 31.89
C LEU A 671 -25.02 24.23 31.54
N ARG A 672 -25.50 23.06 31.09
CA ARG A 672 -26.93 22.77 30.80
C ARG A 672 -27.91 23.06 31.95
N THR A 673 -27.42 23.17 33.19
CA THR A 673 -28.26 23.54 34.35
C THR A 673 -28.74 24.99 34.27
N VAL A 674 -28.06 25.82 33.48
CA VAL A 674 -28.37 27.22 33.25
C VAL A 674 -29.21 27.32 31.98
N GLY A 675 -30.43 27.84 32.12
CA GLY A 675 -31.32 28.13 30.99
C GLY A 675 -30.85 29.34 30.17
N PHE A 676 -31.77 29.92 29.41
CA PHE A 676 -31.46 31.11 28.61
C PHE A 676 -31.04 32.29 29.51
N ASN A 677 -29.87 32.87 29.23
CA ASN A 677 -29.34 34.07 29.88
C ASN A 677 -28.98 35.10 28.81
N HIS A 678 -29.25 36.38 29.07
CA HIS A 678 -28.92 37.47 28.14
C HIS A 678 -27.41 37.63 27.94
N LEU A 679 -26.59 37.24 28.93
CA LEU A 679 -25.13 37.29 28.83
C LEU A 679 -24.58 36.31 27.79
N THR A 680 -24.98 35.04 27.84
CA THR A 680 -24.37 33.94 27.05
C THR A 680 -25.26 33.39 25.93
N LEU A 681 -26.54 33.80 25.89
CA LEU A 681 -27.58 33.36 24.95
C LEU A 681 -27.76 31.82 24.92
N GLY A 682 -27.67 31.18 26.08
CA GLY A 682 -27.81 29.72 26.26
C GLY A 682 -26.58 29.06 26.87
N HIS A 683 -26.47 27.75 26.66
CA HIS A 683 -25.42 26.89 27.23
C HIS A 683 -24.44 26.36 26.17
N ASN A 684 -23.42 25.65 26.65
CA ASN A 684 -22.24 25.21 25.89
C ASN A 684 -22.44 23.97 24.99
N GLN A 685 -23.55 23.25 25.08
CA GLN A 685 -23.78 22.00 24.32
C GLN A 685 -23.52 22.06 22.79
N ARG A 686 -23.76 23.20 22.13
CA ARG A 686 -23.42 23.37 20.70
C ARG A 686 -21.91 23.55 20.49
N MET A 687 -21.22 24.15 21.45
CA MET A 687 -19.75 24.30 21.47
C MET A 687 -19.08 22.97 21.80
N GLU A 688 -19.65 22.11 22.65
CA GLU A 688 -19.22 20.71 22.85
C GLU A 688 -19.15 19.97 21.51
N PHE A 689 -20.25 19.95 20.76
CA PHE A 689 -20.32 19.34 19.42
C PHE A 689 -19.26 19.85 18.44
N LEU A 690 -19.05 21.18 18.42
CA LEU A 690 -18.04 21.79 17.55
C LEU A 690 -16.62 21.46 18.01
N GLY A 691 -16.40 21.47 19.33
CA GLY A 691 -15.11 21.22 19.98
C GLY A 691 -14.61 19.80 19.76
N ASP A 692 -15.51 18.81 19.87
CA ASP A 692 -15.23 17.41 19.53
C ASP A 692 -14.71 17.28 18.09
N SER A 693 -15.41 17.91 17.13
CA SER A 693 -15.02 17.87 15.71
C SER A 693 -13.66 18.55 15.46
N ILE A 694 -13.38 19.69 16.13
CA ILE A 694 -12.09 20.38 16.03
C ILE A 694 -10.96 19.52 16.62
N MET A 695 -11.16 18.97 17.82
CA MET A 695 -10.17 18.12 18.47
C MET A 695 -9.87 16.87 17.64
N GLN A 696 -10.90 16.26 17.05
CA GLN A 696 -10.75 15.11 16.17
C GLN A 696 -9.92 15.45 14.93
N LEU A 697 -10.17 16.61 14.28
CA LEU A 697 -9.38 17.06 13.14
C LEU A 697 -7.91 17.27 13.51
N VAL A 698 -7.64 18.09 14.53
CA VAL A 698 -6.28 18.46 14.92
C VAL A 698 -5.48 17.25 15.41
N ALA A 699 -6.10 16.33 16.15
CA ALA A 699 -5.46 15.08 16.54
C ALA A 699 -5.19 14.16 15.33
N THR A 700 -6.14 14.05 14.41
CA THR A 700 -6.00 13.25 13.18
C THR A 700 -4.86 13.78 12.31
N GLU A 701 -4.80 15.09 12.10
CA GLU A 701 -3.74 15.75 11.34
C GLU A 701 -2.36 15.53 11.96
N TYR A 702 -2.23 15.77 13.27
CA TYR A 702 -0.97 15.54 13.98
C TYR A 702 -0.51 14.08 13.85
N LEU A 703 -1.40 13.12 14.05
CA LEU A 703 -1.08 11.70 13.92
C LEU A 703 -0.71 11.31 12.48
N PHE A 704 -1.39 11.89 11.49
CA PHE A 704 -1.08 11.66 10.08
C PHE A 704 0.32 12.18 9.71
N ILE A 705 0.69 13.37 10.16
CA ILE A 705 1.99 14.00 9.84
C ILE A 705 3.14 13.32 10.59
N HIS A 706 2.98 13.07 11.89
CA HIS A 706 4.08 12.57 12.74
C HIS A 706 4.27 11.05 12.70
N PHE A 707 3.28 10.28 12.21
CA PHE A 707 3.35 8.81 12.12
C PHE A 707 3.15 8.28 10.68
N PRO A 708 4.06 8.58 9.74
CA PRO A 708 3.92 8.24 8.32
C PRO A 708 3.86 6.72 8.03
N ASP A 709 4.51 5.92 8.88
CA ASP A 709 4.61 4.46 8.70
C ASP A 709 3.40 3.68 9.27
N HIS A 710 2.41 4.37 9.85
CA HIS A 710 1.25 3.74 10.48
C HIS A 710 0.03 3.77 9.56
N HIS A 711 -0.65 2.65 9.42
CA HIS A 711 -1.89 2.54 8.66
C HIS A 711 -3.09 3.06 9.46
N GLU A 712 -4.24 3.27 8.80
CA GLU A 712 -5.48 3.82 9.38
C GLU A 712 -5.80 3.20 10.74
N GLY A 713 -5.98 1.87 10.83
CA GLY A 713 -6.33 1.25 12.11
C GLY A 713 -5.35 1.49 13.27
N HIS A 714 -4.06 1.72 13.01
CA HIS A 714 -3.12 2.13 14.07
C HIS A 714 -3.32 3.60 14.47
N LEU A 715 -3.55 4.48 13.50
CA LEU A 715 -3.82 5.90 13.74
C LEU A 715 -5.13 6.10 14.50
N THR A 716 -6.18 5.36 14.12
CA THR A 716 -7.49 5.36 14.79
C THR A 716 -7.39 4.90 16.25
N LEU A 717 -6.57 3.88 16.52
CA LEU A 717 -6.28 3.44 17.89
C LEU A 717 -5.55 4.52 18.70
N LEU A 718 -4.51 5.13 18.13
CA LEU A 718 -3.79 6.23 18.80
C LEU A 718 -4.70 7.43 19.06
N ARG A 719 -5.54 7.81 18.10
CA ARG A 719 -6.52 8.90 18.22
C ARG A 719 -7.50 8.64 19.36
N SER A 720 -8.15 7.48 19.37
CA SER A 720 -9.12 7.08 20.40
C SER A 720 -8.53 7.01 21.81
N SER A 721 -7.22 6.77 21.89
CA SER A 721 -6.49 6.71 23.17
C SER A 721 -6.08 8.10 23.65
N LEU A 722 -5.73 8.99 22.72
CA LEU A 722 -5.32 10.35 23.01
C LEU A 722 -6.52 11.26 23.33
N VAL A 723 -7.55 11.21 22.49
CA VAL A 723 -8.76 12.03 22.59
C VAL A 723 -9.89 11.13 23.11
N ASN A 724 -10.04 11.10 24.43
CA ASN A 724 -11.15 10.44 25.09
C ASN A 724 -11.55 11.21 26.36
N ASN A 725 -12.75 10.91 26.84
CA ASN A 725 -13.34 11.54 28.04
C ASN A 725 -12.41 11.55 29.26
N ARG A 726 -11.58 10.51 29.46
CA ARG A 726 -10.69 10.44 30.63
C ARG A 726 -9.51 11.40 30.48
N THR A 727 -8.85 11.38 29.33
CA THR A 727 -7.71 12.26 29.04
C THR A 727 -8.14 13.72 29.03
N GLN A 728 -9.27 14.03 28.37
CA GLN A 728 -9.85 15.37 28.35
C GLN A 728 -10.20 15.86 29.75
N ALA A 729 -10.87 15.04 30.58
CA ALA A 729 -11.20 15.43 31.95
C ALA A 729 -9.95 15.70 32.79
N LYS A 730 -8.90 14.89 32.65
CA LYS A 730 -7.63 15.09 33.36
C LYS A 730 -6.99 16.42 32.96
N VAL A 731 -6.97 16.75 31.66
CA VAL A 731 -6.45 18.04 31.16
C VAL A 731 -7.30 19.20 31.69
N ALA A 732 -8.63 19.07 31.70
CA ALA A 732 -9.52 20.11 32.23
C ALA A 732 -9.32 20.34 33.74
N GLU A 733 -9.05 19.28 34.51
CA GLU A 733 -8.75 19.33 35.94
C GLU A 733 -7.39 19.98 36.21
N GLU A 734 -6.35 19.61 35.46
CA GLU A 734 -5.01 20.22 35.55
C GLU A 734 -5.02 21.71 35.19
N LEU A 735 -5.90 22.14 34.28
CA LEU A 735 -6.12 23.54 33.94
C LEU A 735 -7.02 24.28 34.94
N GLY A 736 -7.58 23.59 35.94
CA GLY A 736 -8.43 24.19 36.96
C GLY A 736 -9.80 24.68 36.45
N MET A 737 -10.27 24.19 35.30
CA MET A 737 -11.50 24.67 34.66
C MET A 737 -12.76 24.52 35.53
N GLN A 738 -12.76 23.54 36.43
CA GLN A 738 -13.88 23.26 37.32
C GLN A 738 -14.27 24.46 38.18
N GLU A 739 -13.31 25.28 38.61
CA GLU A 739 -13.59 26.44 39.46
C GLU A 739 -14.33 27.53 38.71
N PHE A 740 -14.21 27.60 37.39
CA PHE A 740 -14.77 28.64 36.53
C PHE A 740 -16.12 28.25 35.91
N ALA A 741 -16.61 27.03 36.15
CA ALA A 741 -17.88 26.55 35.62
C ALA A 741 -19.08 27.37 36.14
N ILE A 742 -19.97 27.78 35.22
CA ILE A 742 -21.17 28.56 35.53
C ILE A 742 -22.35 27.60 35.67
N THR A 743 -22.96 27.58 36.86
CA THR A 743 -24.12 26.74 37.21
C THR A 743 -25.09 27.50 38.12
N ASN A 744 -26.37 27.15 38.05
CA ASN A 744 -27.43 27.77 38.86
C ASN A 744 -27.43 27.32 40.35
N ASP A 745 -26.66 26.29 40.69
CA ASP A 745 -26.72 25.61 41.99
C ASP A 745 -25.83 26.34 43.02
N LYS A 746 -26.29 27.49 43.57
CA LYS A 746 -25.58 28.30 44.58
C LYS A 746 -25.31 27.56 45.92
N THR A 747 -25.88 26.37 46.10
CA THR A 747 -25.88 25.59 47.36
C THR A 747 -24.82 24.49 47.42
N LYS A 748 -24.11 24.21 46.32
CA LYS A 748 -23.04 23.21 46.29
C LYS A 748 -21.68 23.85 46.51
N ARG A 749 -21.09 23.64 47.71
CA ARG A 749 -19.63 23.60 47.97
C ARG A 749 -18.93 22.81 46.83
N PRO A 750 -17.64 23.05 46.49
CA PRO A 750 -17.05 22.63 45.21
C PRO A 750 -17.35 21.15 44.93
N VAL A 751 -18.33 20.90 44.07
CA VAL A 751 -18.72 19.54 43.71
C VAL A 751 -17.80 19.14 42.58
N ALA A 752 -16.95 18.14 42.85
CA ALA A 752 -16.20 17.40 41.85
C ALA A 752 -17.09 17.15 40.63
N LEU A 753 -16.78 17.83 39.52
CA LEU A 753 -17.50 17.63 38.28
C LEU A 753 -17.24 16.20 37.80
N ARG A 754 -18.25 15.60 37.15
CA ARG A 754 -18.08 14.27 36.57
C ARG A 754 -17.10 14.37 35.39
N THR A 755 -16.36 13.28 35.15
CA THR A 755 -15.42 13.15 34.03
C THR A 755 -16.01 13.61 32.70
N LYS A 756 -17.24 13.18 32.37
CA LYS A 756 -17.91 13.62 31.14
C LYS A 756 -18.10 15.13 31.11
N THR A 757 -18.61 15.74 32.18
CA THR A 757 -18.84 17.19 32.22
C THR A 757 -17.55 17.99 32.09
N LEU A 758 -16.43 17.49 32.62
CA LEU A 758 -15.12 18.12 32.43
C LEU A 758 -14.63 18.01 30.98
N ALA A 759 -14.86 16.86 30.34
CA ALA A 759 -14.59 16.68 28.91
C ALA A 759 -15.44 17.63 28.05
N ASP A 760 -16.77 17.66 28.28
CA ASP A 760 -17.70 18.56 27.60
C ASP A 760 -17.27 20.05 27.77
N LEU A 761 -16.74 20.43 28.94
CA LEU A 761 -16.18 21.77 29.21
C LEU A 761 -14.95 22.07 28.38
N LEU A 762 -14.02 21.12 28.30
CA LEU A 762 -12.77 21.29 27.55
C LEU A 762 -13.04 21.42 26.05
N GLU A 763 -13.91 20.57 25.51
CA GLU A 763 -14.34 20.64 24.11
C GLU A 763 -15.02 21.98 23.82
N SER A 764 -15.93 22.41 24.69
CA SER A 764 -16.59 23.72 24.57
C SER A 764 -15.61 24.88 24.63
N PHE A 765 -14.58 24.80 25.48
CA PHE A 765 -13.51 25.80 25.56
C PHE A 765 -12.70 25.86 24.26
N ILE A 766 -12.30 24.71 23.71
CA ILE A 766 -11.57 24.63 22.44
C ILE A 766 -12.40 25.19 21.29
N ALA A 767 -13.70 24.93 21.26
CA ALA A 767 -14.61 25.53 20.29
C ALA A 767 -14.67 27.07 20.44
N ALA A 768 -14.79 27.58 21.67
CA ALA A 768 -14.76 29.04 21.90
C ALA A 768 -13.42 29.66 21.47
N LEU A 769 -12.30 28.97 21.74
CA LEU A 769 -10.96 29.39 21.31
C LEU A 769 -10.87 29.48 19.79
N TYR A 770 -11.39 28.47 19.08
CA TYR A 770 -11.47 28.47 17.62
C TYR A 770 -12.35 29.60 17.07
N ILE A 771 -13.52 29.85 17.68
CA ILE A 771 -14.47 30.89 17.22
C ILE A 771 -13.90 32.31 17.42
N ASP A 772 -13.17 32.55 18.51
CA ASP A 772 -12.58 33.86 18.83
C ASP A 772 -11.25 34.11 18.08
N LYS A 773 -10.46 33.04 17.89
CA LYS A 773 -9.14 33.07 17.26
C LYS A 773 -9.15 32.28 15.95
N ASP A 774 -8.43 31.16 15.90
CA ASP A 774 -8.25 30.32 14.72
C ASP A 774 -7.80 28.89 15.12
N LEU A 775 -7.52 28.03 14.12
CA LEU A 775 -7.00 26.69 14.35
C LEU A 775 -5.56 26.67 14.90
N GLU A 776 -4.75 27.72 14.68
CA GLU A 776 -3.35 27.74 15.11
C GLU A 776 -3.25 27.77 16.64
N TYR A 777 -4.09 28.57 17.30
CA TYR A 777 -4.20 28.58 18.76
C TYR A 777 -4.63 27.22 19.31
N VAL A 778 -5.57 26.54 18.64
CA VAL A 778 -6.00 25.19 19.03
C VAL A 778 -4.89 24.17 18.84
N HIS A 779 -4.16 24.23 17.73
CA HIS A 779 -3.02 23.36 17.47
C HIS A 779 -1.93 23.56 18.52
N THR A 780 -1.59 24.81 18.88
CA THR A 780 -0.67 25.10 19.99
C THR A 780 -1.17 24.54 21.32
N PHE A 781 -2.46 24.73 21.64
CA PHE A 781 -3.05 24.16 22.85
C PHE A 781 -2.92 22.63 22.91
N MET A 782 -3.22 21.93 21.81
CA MET A 782 -3.07 20.46 21.75
C MET A 782 -1.60 20.00 21.80
N ASN A 783 -0.68 20.77 21.21
CA ASN A 783 0.77 20.52 21.30
C ASN A 783 1.34 20.64 22.72
N VAL A 784 0.71 21.44 23.58
CA VAL A 784 1.14 21.59 24.97
C VAL A 784 0.43 20.57 25.87
N CYS A 785 -0.89 20.43 25.73
CA CYS A 785 -1.69 19.67 26.69
C CYS A 785 -1.84 18.18 26.34
N PHE A 786 -1.90 17.82 25.05
CA PHE A 786 -2.25 16.47 24.60
C PHE A 786 -1.05 15.70 24.02
N PHE A 787 -0.41 16.22 22.98
CA PHE A 787 0.61 15.47 22.22
C PHE A 787 1.85 15.04 23.02
N PRO A 788 2.33 15.79 24.04
CA PRO A 788 3.44 15.34 24.88
C PRO A 788 3.11 14.05 25.66
N ARG A 789 1.83 13.85 26.01
CA ARG A 789 1.35 12.65 26.71
C ARG A 789 1.34 11.42 25.83
N LEU A 790 1.34 11.59 24.50
CA LEU A 790 1.32 10.49 23.55
C LEU A 790 2.51 9.53 23.75
N LYS A 791 3.69 10.06 24.08
CA LYS A 791 4.87 9.24 24.39
C LYS A 791 4.63 8.35 25.61
N GLU A 792 4.03 8.90 26.66
CA GLU A 792 3.68 8.14 27.87
C GLU A 792 2.64 7.05 27.55
N PHE A 793 1.58 7.39 26.80
CA PHE A 793 0.53 6.44 26.41
C PHE A 793 1.08 5.27 25.57
N ILE A 794 1.99 5.54 24.63
CA ILE A 794 2.62 4.50 23.82
C ILE A 794 3.47 3.56 24.69
N LEU A 795 4.22 4.11 25.65
CA LEU A 795 5.09 3.33 26.54
C LEU A 795 4.30 2.49 27.54
N ASN A 796 3.20 3.03 28.06
CA ASN A 796 2.31 2.32 28.99
C ASN A 796 1.38 1.31 28.31
N GLN A 797 1.25 1.37 26.97
CA GLN A 797 0.30 0.58 26.16
C GLN A 797 -1.18 0.85 26.48
N ASP A 798 -1.51 2.07 26.91
CA ASP A 798 -2.87 2.43 27.33
C ASP A 798 -3.90 2.46 26.18
N TRP A 799 -3.45 2.18 24.94
CA TRP A 799 -4.30 2.13 23.74
C TRP A 799 -5.07 0.82 23.56
N ASN A 800 -4.72 -0.23 24.30
CA ASN A 800 -5.38 -1.52 24.22
C ASN A 800 -6.17 -1.70 25.51
N ASP A 801 -7.50 -1.67 25.45
CA ASP A 801 -8.30 -1.86 26.65
C ASP A 801 -8.00 -3.24 27.27
N PRO A 802 -7.97 -3.37 28.61
CA PRO A 802 -7.60 -4.63 29.26
C PRO A 802 -8.44 -5.83 28.81
N LYS A 803 -9.69 -5.59 28.39
CA LYS A 803 -10.61 -6.63 27.92
C LYS A 803 -10.23 -7.11 26.51
N SER A 804 -9.94 -6.22 25.57
CA SER A 804 -9.41 -6.59 24.24
C SER A 804 -8.02 -7.18 24.34
N GLN A 805 -7.17 -6.67 25.22
CA GLN A 805 -5.83 -7.23 25.48
C GLN A 805 -5.93 -8.68 25.99
N LEU A 806 -6.84 -8.95 26.94
CA LEU A 806 -7.11 -10.30 27.41
C LEU A 806 -7.69 -11.18 26.30
N GLN A 807 -8.61 -10.66 25.48
CA GLN A 807 -9.15 -11.39 24.33
C GLN A 807 -8.05 -11.76 23.33
N GLN A 808 -7.14 -10.84 23.00
CA GLN A 808 -6.00 -11.11 22.12
C GLN A 808 -5.09 -12.19 22.70
N CYS A 809 -4.78 -12.14 24.00
CA CYS A 809 -4.01 -13.17 24.68
C CYS A 809 -4.71 -14.54 24.71
N CYS A 810 -6.02 -14.58 24.92
CA CYS A 810 -6.81 -15.80 24.85
C CYS A 810 -6.84 -16.37 23.42
N LEU A 811 -6.99 -15.51 22.41
CA LEU A 811 -6.96 -15.88 20.99
C LEU A 811 -5.60 -16.46 20.56
N THR A 812 -4.49 -16.05 21.20
CA THR A 812 -3.18 -16.65 20.92
C THR A 812 -2.96 -18.02 21.57
N LEU A 813 -3.79 -18.39 22.55
CA LEU A 813 -3.84 -19.72 23.19
C LEU A 813 -4.87 -20.68 22.56
N ARG A 814 -5.41 -20.34 21.38
CA ARG A 814 -6.38 -21.17 20.65
C ARG A 814 -5.81 -22.54 20.30
N THR A 815 -6.65 -23.57 20.34
CA THR A 815 -6.27 -24.93 19.91
C THR A 815 -6.70 -25.14 18.47
N GLU A 816 -5.85 -25.75 17.63
CA GLU A 816 -6.27 -26.11 16.26
C GLU A 816 -7.47 -27.09 16.30
N GLY A 817 -8.52 -26.81 15.52
CA GLY A 817 -9.69 -27.70 15.35
C GLY A 817 -10.87 -27.43 16.28
N LYS A 818 -10.79 -26.42 17.16
CA LYS A 818 -11.93 -25.93 17.93
C LYS A 818 -12.13 -24.44 17.69
N GLU A 819 -13.37 -23.96 17.83
CA GLU A 819 -13.64 -22.54 17.90
C GLU A 819 -12.81 -21.91 19.03
N PRO A 820 -12.26 -20.70 18.81
CA PRO A 820 -11.46 -20.04 19.81
C PRO A 820 -12.31 -19.75 21.05
N ASP A 821 -11.87 -20.24 22.21
CA ASP A 821 -12.49 -19.90 23.48
C ASP A 821 -12.35 -18.38 23.71
N ILE A 822 -13.44 -17.70 24.01
CA ILE A 822 -13.48 -16.26 24.30
C ILE A 822 -13.64 -16.08 25.81
N PRO A 823 -12.96 -15.11 26.45
CA PRO A 823 -13.17 -14.82 27.87
C PRO A 823 -14.63 -14.42 28.13
N LEU A 824 -15.30 -15.14 29.03
CA LEU A 824 -16.69 -14.92 29.40
C LEU A 824 -16.76 -14.14 30.72
N TYR A 825 -17.46 -13.02 30.72
CA TYR A 825 -17.64 -12.18 31.90
C TYR A 825 -18.97 -12.53 32.59
N LYS A 826 -18.92 -12.83 33.90
CA LYS A 826 -20.13 -13.10 34.70
C LYS A 826 -20.18 -12.20 35.92
N THR A 827 -21.30 -11.50 36.10
CA THR A 827 -21.58 -10.71 37.30
C THR A 827 -21.83 -11.66 38.48
N LEU A 828 -21.03 -11.54 39.53
CA LEU A 828 -21.15 -12.35 40.75
C LEU A 828 -22.08 -11.68 41.77
N GLN A 829 -21.93 -10.37 41.93
CA GLN A 829 -22.63 -9.63 42.98
C GLN A 829 -22.86 -8.18 42.55
N THR A 830 -24.04 -7.65 42.90
CA THR A 830 -24.36 -6.22 42.75
C THR A 830 -24.79 -5.72 44.12
N VAL A 831 -24.02 -4.81 44.72
CA VAL A 831 -24.24 -4.30 46.09
C VAL A 831 -24.26 -2.78 46.07
N GLY A 832 -25.05 -2.16 46.94
CA GLY A 832 -25.11 -0.72 47.10
C GLY A 832 -26.44 -0.11 46.62
N PRO A 833 -26.66 1.18 46.91
CA PRO A 833 -27.90 1.86 46.56
C PRO A 833 -28.05 1.99 45.05
N SER A 834 -29.30 2.12 44.57
CA SER A 834 -29.60 2.13 43.12
C SER A 834 -28.80 3.17 42.31
N HIS A 835 -28.39 4.28 42.93
CA HIS A 835 -27.61 5.36 42.30
C HIS A 835 -26.09 5.22 42.46
N ALA A 836 -25.59 4.24 43.22
CA ALA A 836 -24.16 3.99 43.42
C ALA A 836 -23.91 2.49 43.66
N ARG A 837 -24.29 1.66 42.68
CA ARG A 837 -24.08 0.21 42.72
C ARG A 837 -22.62 -0.12 42.45
N ILE A 838 -22.09 -1.06 43.23
CA ILE A 838 -20.80 -1.69 43.00
C ILE A 838 -21.07 -3.07 42.41
N TYR A 839 -20.61 -3.26 41.18
CA TYR A 839 -20.68 -4.52 40.45
C TYR A 839 -19.39 -5.29 40.69
N THR A 840 -19.52 -6.55 41.07
CA THR A 840 -18.40 -7.50 41.13
C THR A 840 -18.55 -8.48 39.97
N VAL A 841 -17.57 -8.51 39.08
CA VAL A 841 -17.58 -9.32 37.86
C VAL A 841 -16.35 -10.23 37.87
N ALA A 842 -16.52 -11.47 37.44
CA ALA A 842 -15.43 -12.42 37.26
C ALA A 842 -15.29 -12.83 35.80
N VAL A 843 -14.05 -13.04 35.37
CA VAL A 843 -13.73 -13.56 34.03
C VAL A 843 -13.50 -15.05 34.10
N TYR A 844 -14.16 -15.77 33.20
CA TYR A 844 -14.02 -17.21 33.01
C TYR A 844 -13.40 -17.50 31.65
N PHE A 845 -12.38 -18.34 31.62
CA PHE A 845 -11.77 -18.83 30.38
C PHE A 845 -11.66 -20.35 30.47
N LYS A 846 -12.19 -21.06 29.46
CA LYS A 846 -12.28 -22.54 29.46
C LYS A 846 -12.95 -23.12 30.71
N GLY A 847 -13.95 -22.41 31.26
CA GLY A 847 -14.66 -22.80 32.47
C GLY A 847 -13.95 -22.47 33.78
N GLU A 848 -12.69 -22.01 33.75
CA GLU A 848 -11.94 -21.63 34.93
C GLU A 848 -12.04 -20.13 35.19
N ARG A 849 -12.21 -19.73 36.47
CA ARG A 849 -12.19 -18.32 36.86
C ARG A 849 -10.76 -17.81 36.88
N ILE A 850 -10.40 -16.92 35.96
CA ILE A 850 -9.04 -16.41 35.79
C ILE A 850 -8.81 -15.03 36.43
N GLY A 851 -9.87 -14.27 36.69
CA GLY A 851 -9.77 -12.95 37.34
C GLY A 851 -11.09 -12.49 37.92
N CYS A 852 -11.04 -11.49 38.81
CA CYS A 852 -12.20 -10.88 39.43
C CYS A 852 -11.96 -9.38 39.64
N GLY A 853 -12.95 -8.56 39.33
CA GLY A 853 -12.88 -7.11 39.41
C GLY A 853 -14.14 -6.51 40.02
N LYS A 854 -13.99 -5.32 40.59
CA LYS A 854 -15.10 -4.52 41.14
C LYS A 854 -15.10 -3.15 40.50
N GLY A 855 -16.28 -2.61 40.25
CA GLY A 855 -16.43 -1.27 39.67
C GLY A 855 -17.83 -0.69 39.84
N PRO A 856 -17.99 0.64 39.66
CA PRO A 856 -19.28 1.32 39.74
C PRO A 856 -20.20 1.03 38.55
N SER A 857 -19.66 0.43 37.47
CA SER A 857 -20.42 -0.08 36.33
C SER A 857 -19.95 -1.47 35.95
N ILE A 858 -20.78 -2.21 35.22
CA ILE A 858 -20.44 -3.55 34.72
C ILE A 858 -19.17 -3.48 33.86
N GLN A 859 -19.08 -2.50 32.95
CA GLN A 859 -17.91 -2.32 32.08
C GLN A 859 -16.61 -2.05 32.86
N GLN A 860 -16.63 -1.19 33.89
CA GLN A 860 -15.43 -0.94 34.68
C GLN A 860 -15.05 -2.16 35.54
N ALA A 861 -16.04 -2.88 36.07
CA ALA A 861 -15.80 -4.13 36.79
C ALA A 861 -15.20 -5.21 35.87
N GLU A 862 -15.67 -5.31 34.62
CA GLU A 862 -15.10 -6.19 33.59
C GLU A 862 -13.66 -5.82 33.25
N MET A 863 -13.36 -4.54 33.03
CA MET A 863 -12.00 -4.07 32.76
C MET A 863 -11.07 -4.39 33.94
N GLY A 864 -11.51 -4.15 35.18
CA GLY A 864 -10.75 -4.52 36.38
C GLY A 864 -10.54 -6.02 36.51
N ALA A 865 -11.55 -6.83 36.17
CA ALA A 865 -11.46 -8.29 36.20
C ALA A 865 -10.50 -8.82 35.12
N ALA A 866 -10.47 -8.16 33.96
CA ALA A 866 -9.53 -8.47 32.89
C ALA A 866 -8.09 -8.09 33.26
N MET A 867 -7.88 -6.94 33.89
CA MET A 867 -6.58 -6.51 34.42
C MET A 867 -6.04 -7.50 35.47
N ASP A 868 -6.89 -7.89 36.43
CA ASP A 868 -6.57 -8.92 37.42
C ASP A 868 -6.20 -10.26 36.77
N ALA A 869 -6.91 -10.65 35.71
CA ALA A 869 -6.61 -11.86 34.94
C ALA A 869 -5.28 -11.74 34.18
N LEU A 870 -4.97 -10.60 33.57
CA LEU A 870 -3.72 -10.36 32.86
C LEU A 870 -2.49 -10.36 33.78
N GLU A 871 -2.65 -9.92 35.03
CA GLU A 871 -1.58 -9.94 36.04
C GLU A 871 -1.36 -11.34 36.63
N LYS A 872 -2.44 -12.04 36.99
CA LYS A 872 -2.38 -13.37 37.63
C LYS A 872 -2.05 -14.48 36.65
N TYR A 873 -2.64 -14.42 35.47
CA TYR A 873 -2.47 -15.43 34.44
C TYR A 873 -1.26 -15.07 33.59
N ASN A 874 -0.15 -15.78 33.77
CA ASN A 874 1.11 -15.45 33.10
C ASN A 874 1.04 -15.76 31.59
N PHE A 875 0.58 -14.80 30.78
CA PHE A 875 0.52 -14.92 29.33
C PHE A 875 1.92 -14.75 28.72
N PRO A 876 2.47 -15.75 28.01
CA PRO A 876 3.83 -15.69 27.47
C PRO A 876 4.05 -14.53 26.49
N GLN A 877 3.01 -14.16 25.75
CA GLN A 877 3.04 -13.07 24.78
C GLN A 877 3.22 -11.70 25.45
N MET A 878 2.60 -11.47 26.61
CA MET A 878 2.74 -10.23 27.38
C MET A 878 4.17 -10.07 27.91
N ALA A 879 4.74 -11.15 28.46
CA ALA A 879 6.13 -11.16 28.90
C ALA A 879 7.10 -10.89 27.73
N HIS A 880 6.83 -11.44 26.54
CA HIS A 880 7.61 -11.17 25.34
C HIS A 880 7.49 -9.71 24.88
N GLN A 881 6.29 -9.15 24.82
CA GLN A 881 6.04 -7.74 24.47
C GLN A 881 6.74 -6.79 25.45
N LYS A 882 6.60 -7.03 26.76
CA LYS A 882 7.28 -6.25 27.81
C LYS A 882 8.80 -6.28 27.65
N ARG A 883 9.39 -7.45 27.41
CA ARG A 883 10.84 -7.60 27.14
C ARG A 883 11.28 -6.92 25.85
N PHE A 884 10.45 -6.94 24.81
CA PHE A 884 10.74 -6.27 23.54
C PHE A 884 10.78 -4.76 23.72
N ILE A 885 9.77 -4.18 24.36
CA ILE A 885 9.71 -2.74 24.67
C ILE A 885 10.86 -2.34 25.58
N GLU A 886 11.12 -3.09 26.65
CA GLU A 886 12.24 -2.84 27.56
C GLU A 886 13.60 -2.91 26.87
N ARG A 887 13.74 -3.74 25.83
CA ARG A 887 14.96 -3.83 25.03
C ARG A 887 15.07 -2.66 24.03
N LYS A 888 13.96 -2.28 23.40
CA LYS A 888 13.91 -1.21 22.37
C LYS A 888 14.05 0.18 22.99
N TYR A 889 13.40 0.44 24.11
CA TYR A 889 13.30 1.77 24.76
C TYR A 889 14.00 1.82 26.12
N ARG A 890 15.07 1.02 26.32
CA ARG A 890 15.72 0.86 27.63
C ARG A 890 16.14 2.18 28.29
N GLN A 891 16.71 3.11 27.52
CA GLN A 891 17.19 4.40 28.04
C GLN A 891 16.02 5.33 28.34
N GLU A 892 15.10 5.49 27.41
CA GLU A 892 13.90 6.34 27.57
C GLU A 892 13.02 5.89 28.75
N LEU A 893 12.85 4.58 28.95
CA LEU A 893 12.13 4.03 30.11
C LEU A 893 12.84 4.33 31.43
N LYS A 894 14.18 4.39 31.45
CA LYS A 894 14.94 4.78 32.65
C LYS A 894 14.78 6.26 32.95
N GLU A 895 14.78 7.11 31.92
CA GLU A 895 14.56 8.55 32.05
C GLU A 895 13.14 8.83 32.55
N MET A 896 12.11 8.22 31.97
CA MET A 896 10.73 8.38 32.45
C MET A 896 10.53 7.90 33.89
N ARG A 897 11.18 6.80 34.29
CA ARG A 897 11.12 6.34 35.68
C ARG A 897 11.73 7.36 36.64
N ARG A 898 12.86 7.96 36.27
CA ARG A 898 13.48 9.04 37.07
C ARG A 898 12.59 10.26 37.16
N GLU A 899 11.85 10.57 36.10
CA GLU A 899 10.91 11.70 36.07
C GLU A 899 9.68 11.43 36.94
N ARG A 900 9.10 10.21 36.89
CA ARG A 900 8.07 9.79 37.85
C ARG A 900 8.54 9.83 39.30
N GLU A 901 9.74 9.31 39.57
CA GLU A 901 10.35 9.34 40.91
C GLU A 901 10.60 10.78 41.40
N ARG A 902 10.79 11.75 40.49
CA ARG A 902 10.85 13.18 40.84
C ARG A 902 9.47 13.75 41.11
N GLN A 903 8.49 13.47 40.25
CA GLN A 903 7.11 13.94 40.43
C GLN A 903 6.49 13.41 41.72
N GLU A 904 6.68 12.14 42.05
CA GLU A 904 6.20 11.54 43.30
C GLU A 904 6.78 12.25 44.52
N LYS A 905 8.09 12.58 44.49
CA LYS A 905 8.73 13.37 45.56
C LYS A 905 8.20 14.79 45.65
N GLU A 906 8.01 15.47 44.53
CA GLU A 906 7.44 16.83 44.51
C GLU A 906 5.99 16.85 45.02
N THR A 907 5.19 15.80 44.74
CA THR A 907 3.84 15.68 45.29
C THR A 907 3.83 15.36 46.78
N GLU A 908 4.73 14.48 47.25
CA GLU A 908 4.88 14.20 48.68
C GLU A 908 5.33 15.45 49.45
N ASP A 909 6.32 16.18 48.93
CA ASP A 909 6.79 17.44 49.51
C ASP A 909 5.69 18.51 49.51
N SER A 910 4.85 18.58 48.47
CA SER A 910 3.74 19.53 48.38
C SER A 910 2.57 19.19 49.31
N GLU A 911 2.28 17.91 49.52
CA GLU A 911 1.28 17.46 50.50
C GLU A 911 1.78 17.62 51.94
N GLU A 912 3.09 17.47 52.18
CA GLU A 912 3.71 17.73 53.48
C GLU A 912 3.77 19.23 53.80
N TYR A 913 3.92 20.09 52.78
CA TYR A 913 3.84 21.56 52.94
C TYR A 913 2.41 22.10 53.10
N ARG A 914 1.39 21.34 52.64
CA ARG A 914 -0.05 21.68 52.79
C ARG A 914 -0.67 21.15 54.09
N LYS A 915 -0.05 20.17 54.75
CA LYS A 915 -0.41 19.70 56.09
C LYS A 915 0.24 20.58 57.16
#